data_AF-A0AAE8N7W2-F1
#
_entry.id   AF-A0AAE8N7W2-F1
#
_cell.length_a   1.000
_cell.length_b   1.000
_cell.length_c   1.000
_cell.angle_alpha   90.00
_cell.angle_beta   90.00
_cell.angle_gamma   90.00
#
_symmetry.space_group_name_H-M   'P 1'
#
loop_
_entity.id
_entity.type
_entity.pdbx_description
1 polymer ?
#
loop_
_entity_poly.entity_id
_entity_poly.type
_entity_poly.pdbx_seq_one_letter_code
_entity_poly.pdbx_strand_id
1 'polypeptide(L)'
;MAPNIEAGAKAVRMPESDSESRWAPWRGRAADIVAPLARPILRLLLASLLPVASTTFTIARCCTLAVRENFHEHYEQFYPWQVCNLNADIDYSDNTTYPSVTRTMGWAREHCRGAQYSSLAQWLLPLSTYISPYVGILLLCPVGDVEDTKVFSDAGWGKKANFVLYGIRKPLQEIVSILGDPASAIFGALHEIWSDARAVPGLASGSECSSAKRRQSALWVAVLAGNMECLPETRWDDDVEDALESTAASTTGGRNLLSKTAGTTTTKPTSNPDDVVQEQNPSLAKEEKSAQPSQSPPARGDAGTPVDRIDSGIKTLIAALKGFVSGILLPVLVMLAVTAATFYDAYSKRGDKDTGLALAYCVWYSWILVLGVSANCSVGARSPDVAARALRGVVKFGRKPISTALRHRYVNRRLWYSWATAERQNRWDHRGVLGSLDSEWNFWAKFCAGQLLGFCCVAFSSGCAAAISWTTPTTGLGCRSFNFILYAVLAFATAYLHVLCTFLSVRAGERRDTATATDTPASPSNNSRIPPPLHLIIARFVYWLLVLTNALVMVLGTLFHLVGVFRTCWCENLTWNDATVIELNSKTAQAVENARRYWLSTAYVGFGGVWLACLTAILFRGFIVQSLDKWVDSREEEDE
;
A
#
# COMPACT_ATOMS: atom_id res chain seq x y z
N MET A 1 54.90 64.37 -11.59
CA MET A 1 55.78 63.35 -10.98
C MET A 1 54.91 62.43 -10.14
N ALA A 2 55.02 61.11 -10.40
CA ALA A 2 54.34 59.95 -9.81
C ALA A 2 53.47 59.18 -10.84
N PRO A 3 53.91 57.99 -11.29
CA PRO A 3 53.19 57.15 -12.25
C PRO A 3 52.40 56.00 -11.58
N ASN A 4 51.41 55.52 -12.33
CA ASN A 4 50.56 54.35 -12.08
C ASN A 4 51.36 53.03 -12.01
N ILE A 5 50.96 52.16 -11.08
CA ILE A 5 51.39 50.76 -10.98
C ILE A 5 50.23 49.87 -11.44
N GLU A 6 50.40 49.21 -12.59
CA GLU A 6 49.63 48.03 -12.99
C GLU A 6 50.32 46.77 -12.43
N ALA A 7 49.54 45.89 -11.80
CA ALA A 7 49.98 44.54 -11.43
C ALA A 7 49.04 43.51 -12.06
N GLY A 8 49.59 42.69 -12.96
CA GLY A 8 48.87 41.64 -13.68
C GLY A 8 48.68 40.37 -12.84
N ALA A 9 47.45 39.84 -12.88
CA ALA A 9 47.13 38.50 -12.40
C ALA A 9 47.02 37.53 -13.59
N LYS A 10 47.94 36.57 -13.66
CA LYS A 10 48.02 35.53 -14.68
C LYS A 10 47.14 34.35 -14.25
N ALA A 11 45.98 34.18 -14.90
CA ALA A 11 45.08 33.06 -14.65
C ALA A 11 45.66 31.76 -15.23
N VAL A 12 45.95 30.79 -14.36
CA VAL A 12 46.34 29.42 -14.73
C VAL A 12 45.07 28.65 -15.12
N ARG A 13 44.97 28.27 -16.40
CA ARG A 13 43.88 27.48 -16.96
C ARG A 13 44.15 25.99 -16.68
N MET A 14 43.35 25.36 -15.83
CA MET A 14 43.41 23.91 -15.59
C MET A 14 42.79 23.14 -16.77
N PRO A 15 43.32 21.96 -17.13
CA PRO A 15 42.83 21.16 -18.25
C PRO A 15 41.49 20.49 -17.90
N GLU A 16 40.52 20.71 -18.78
CA GLU A 16 39.21 20.06 -18.82
C GLU A 16 39.42 18.58 -19.15
N SER A 17 39.16 17.68 -18.19
CA SER A 17 39.38 16.24 -18.36
C SER A 17 38.18 15.58 -19.05
N ASP A 18 38.37 15.21 -20.31
CA ASP A 18 37.49 14.46 -21.22
C ASP A 18 37.20 13.00 -20.77
N SER A 19 36.75 12.77 -19.53
CA SER A 19 36.46 11.42 -19.03
C SER A 19 34.97 11.04 -18.94
N GLU A 20 34.04 11.94 -19.26
CA GLU A 20 32.59 11.64 -19.21
C GLU A 20 32.06 10.84 -20.43
N SER A 21 32.82 10.71 -21.52
CA SER A 21 32.33 10.09 -22.75
C SER A 21 32.35 8.54 -22.77
N ARG A 22 32.94 7.88 -21.77
CA ARG A 22 33.22 6.42 -21.85
C ARG A 22 32.22 5.50 -21.12
N TRP A 23 31.27 6.06 -20.36
CA TRP A 23 30.34 5.26 -19.52
C TRP A 23 28.86 5.31 -19.97
N ALA A 24 28.53 6.04 -21.04
CA ALA A 24 27.20 6.07 -21.64
C ALA A 24 26.70 4.76 -22.33
N PRO A 25 27.52 3.80 -22.79
CA PRO A 25 27.02 2.83 -23.77
C PRO A 25 26.29 1.60 -23.18
N TRP A 26 26.22 1.43 -21.85
CA TRP A 26 25.59 0.25 -21.24
C TRP A 26 24.13 0.47 -20.80
N ARG A 27 23.73 1.71 -20.47
CA ARG A 27 22.32 2.01 -20.16
C ARG A 27 21.46 2.19 -21.41
N GLY A 28 22.04 2.67 -22.51
CA GLY A 28 21.37 2.69 -23.82
C GLY A 28 21.06 1.28 -24.33
N ARG A 29 22.05 0.39 -24.32
CA ARG A 29 21.92 -0.95 -24.92
C ARG A 29 20.84 -1.84 -24.30
N ALA A 30 20.58 -1.76 -23.00
CA ALA A 30 19.48 -2.54 -22.40
C ALA A 30 18.09 -2.01 -22.81
N ALA A 31 17.92 -0.69 -22.87
CA ALA A 31 16.69 -0.08 -23.36
C ALA A 31 16.48 -0.34 -24.86
N ASP A 32 17.57 -0.34 -25.64
CA ASP A 32 17.58 -0.63 -27.07
C ASP A 32 17.26 -2.10 -27.39
N ILE A 33 17.51 -3.04 -26.46
CA ILE A 33 17.16 -4.46 -26.63
C ILE A 33 15.71 -4.74 -26.15
N VAL A 34 15.28 -4.13 -25.05
CA VAL A 34 13.96 -4.39 -24.46
C VAL A 34 12.83 -3.76 -25.28
N ALA A 35 13.01 -2.53 -25.79
CA ALA A 35 12.00 -1.83 -26.58
C ALA A 35 11.57 -2.57 -27.87
N PRO A 36 12.47 -3.13 -28.70
CA PRO A 36 12.07 -3.87 -29.90
C PRO A 36 11.50 -5.25 -29.60
N LEU A 37 11.76 -5.85 -28.43
CA LEU A 37 11.12 -7.11 -28.00
C LEU A 37 9.73 -6.89 -27.39
N ALA A 38 9.51 -5.77 -26.71
CA ALA A 38 8.22 -5.45 -26.10
C ALA A 38 7.10 -5.25 -27.14
N ARG A 39 7.40 -4.62 -28.28
CA ARG A 39 6.43 -4.40 -29.37
C ARG A 39 5.86 -5.67 -30.00
N PRO A 40 6.66 -6.66 -30.43
CA PRO A 40 6.15 -7.91 -30.98
C PRO A 40 5.47 -8.75 -29.91
N ILE A 41 5.93 -8.75 -28.64
CA ILE A 41 5.23 -9.43 -27.54
C ILE A 41 3.86 -8.81 -27.30
N LEU A 42 3.77 -7.46 -27.25
CA LEU A 42 2.50 -6.76 -27.11
C LEU A 42 1.58 -7.01 -28.31
N ARG A 43 2.11 -7.01 -29.53
CA ARG A 43 1.35 -7.35 -30.75
C ARG A 43 0.90 -8.80 -30.75
N LEU A 44 1.72 -9.74 -30.30
CA LEU A 44 1.38 -11.15 -30.19
C LEU A 44 0.30 -11.36 -29.11
N LEU A 45 0.41 -10.67 -27.97
CA LEU A 45 -0.62 -10.65 -26.93
C LEU A 45 -1.93 -10.09 -27.47
N LEU A 46 -1.92 -8.90 -28.08
CA LEU A 46 -3.10 -8.30 -28.71
C LEU A 46 -3.67 -9.19 -29.83
N ALA A 47 -2.82 -9.79 -30.65
CA ALA A 47 -3.22 -10.70 -31.73
C ALA A 47 -3.76 -12.03 -31.20
N SER A 48 -3.28 -12.52 -30.06
CA SER A 48 -3.80 -13.72 -29.39
C SER A 48 -5.14 -13.50 -28.70
N LEU A 49 -5.50 -12.24 -28.42
CA LEU A 49 -6.79 -11.86 -27.84
C LEU A 49 -7.90 -11.73 -28.89
N LEU A 50 -7.56 -11.50 -30.17
CA LEU A 50 -8.49 -11.30 -31.28
C LEU A 50 -9.29 -12.54 -31.76
N PRO A 51 -8.78 -13.80 -31.75
CA PRO A 51 -9.50 -14.96 -32.30
C PRO A 51 -10.72 -15.36 -31.47
N VAL A 52 -10.75 -15.01 -30.18
CA VAL A 52 -11.79 -15.41 -29.21
C VAL A 52 -13.15 -14.81 -29.56
N ALA A 53 -13.21 -13.65 -30.24
CA ALA A 53 -14.48 -13.02 -30.62
C ALA A 53 -15.30 -13.84 -31.62
N SER A 54 -14.66 -14.73 -32.39
CA SER A 54 -15.35 -15.54 -33.40
C SER A 54 -16.03 -16.79 -32.83
N THR A 55 -15.69 -17.19 -31.60
CA THR A 55 -16.21 -18.40 -30.93
C THR A 55 -17.22 -18.12 -29.82
N THR A 56 -17.60 -16.86 -29.60
CA THR A 56 -18.58 -16.52 -28.57
C THR A 56 -20.01 -16.72 -29.07
N PHE A 57 -20.88 -17.22 -28.20
CA PHE A 57 -22.32 -17.28 -28.43
C PHE A 57 -23.09 -16.69 -27.23
N THR A 58 -24.31 -16.20 -27.48
CA THR A 58 -25.08 -15.45 -26.49
C THR A 58 -26.03 -16.37 -25.73
N ILE A 59 -25.97 -16.38 -24.39
CA ILE A 59 -26.82 -17.22 -23.53
C ILE A 59 -28.30 -16.90 -23.75
N ALA A 60 -28.67 -15.61 -23.83
CA ALA A 60 -30.05 -15.18 -24.09
C ALA A 60 -30.62 -15.85 -25.35
N ARG A 61 -29.91 -15.72 -26.48
CA ARG A 61 -30.33 -16.32 -27.76
C ARG A 61 -30.38 -17.83 -27.67
N CYS A 62 -29.39 -18.47 -27.05
CA CYS A 62 -29.40 -19.92 -26.84
C CYS A 62 -30.64 -20.36 -26.07
N CYS A 63 -30.93 -19.70 -24.95
CA CYS A 63 -32.10 -19.99 -24.14
C CYS A 63 -33.37 -19.85 -24.97
N THR A 64 -33.55 -18.72 -25.68
CA THR A 64 -34.73 -18.50 -26.51
C THR A 64 -34.88 -19.53 -27.62
N LEU A 65 -33.78 -19.94 -28.27
CA LEU A 65 -33.81 -20.97 -29.31
C LEU A 65 -34.13 -22.35 -28.73
N ALA A 66 -33.52 -22.72 -27.61
CA ALA A 66 -33.74 -24.01 -26.94
C ALA A 66 -35.19 -24.14 -26.48
N VAL A 67 -35.73 -23.08 -25.88
CA VAL A 67 -37.14 -23.01 -25.48
C VAL A 67 -38.09 -23.07 -26.68
N ARG A 68 -37.73 -22.43 -27.79
CA ARG A 68 -38.56 -22.46 -29.01
C ARG A 68 -38.61 -23.85 -29.63
N GLU A 69 -37.50 -24.60 -29.63
CA GLU A 69 -37.47 -26.00 -30.08
C GLU A 69 -38.34 -26.90 -29.19
N ASN A 70 -38.28 -26.69 -27.86
CA ASN A 70 -39.03 -27.47 -26.88
C ASN A 70 -40.27 -26.73 -26.36
N PHE A 71 -40.95 -25.97 -27.23
CA PHE A 71 -42.04 -25.08 -26.82
C PHE A 71 -43.17 -25.84 -26.11
N HIS A 72 -43.49 -27.04 -26.60
CA HIS A 72 -44.53 -27.90 -26.04
C HIS A 72 -44.25 -28.33 -24.59
N GLU A 73 -42.99 -28.46 -24.18
CA GLU A 73 -42.63 -28.85 -22.80
C GLU A 73 -42.85 -27.71 -21.79
N HIS A 74 -42.86 -26.45 -22.23
CA HIS A 74 -42.82 -25.28 -21.34
C HIS A 74 -44.13 -24.48 -21.33
N TYR A 75 -44.99 -24.63 -22.34
CA TYR A 75 -46.17 -23.78 -22.54
C TYR A 75 -47.22 -23.88 -21.42
N GLU A 76 -47.37 -25.04 -20.77
CA GLU A 76 -48.43 -25.25 -19.77
C GLU A 76 -48.17 -24.54 -18.43
N GLN A 77 -46.91 -24.26 -18.10
CA GLN A 77 -46.53 -23.78 -16.76
C GLN A 77 -46.22 -22.28 -16.75
N PHE A 78 -45.53 -21.76 -17.78
CA PHE A 78 -45.11 -20.37 -17.85
C PHE A 78 -45.00 -19.90 -19.29
N TYR A 79 -45.07 -18.58 -19.51
CA TYR A 79 -44.73 -18.02 -20.81
C TYR A 79 -43.24 -18.24 -21.09
N PRO A 80 -42.86 -19.07 -22.09
CA PRO A 80 -41.50 -19.59 -22.18
C PRO A 80 -40.43 -18.52 -22.43
N TRP A 81 -40.83 -17.37 -22.95
CA TRP A 81 -39.95 -16.21 -23.15
C TRP A 81 -39.56 -15.50 -21.84
N GLN A 82 -40.31 -15.65 -20.75
CA GLN A 82 -39.95 -15.04 -19.45
C GLN A 82 -38.69 -15.69 -18.87
N VAL A 83 -38.52 -16.99 -19.07
CA VAL A 83 -37.39 -17.79 -18.57
C VAL A 83 -36.05 -17.41 -19.21
N CYS A 84 -36.10 -16.88 -20.44
CA CYS A 84 -34.91 -16.54 -21.23
C CYS A 84 -34.67 -15.04 -21.39
N ASN A 85 -35.48 -14.19 -20.75
CA ASN A 85 -35.33 -12.74 -20.87
C ASN A 85 -34.31 -12.22 -19.85
N LEU A 86 -33.02 -12.35 -20.17
CA LEU A 86 -31.90 -11.89 -19.32
C LEU A 86 -31.89 -10.37 -19.06
N ASN A 87 -32.74 -9.58 -19.74
CA ASN A 87 -32.80 -8.12 -19.61
C ASN A 87 -34.13 -7.60 -19.06
N ALA A 88 -35.12 -8.46 -18.78
CA ALA A 88 -36.32 -8.03 -18.07
C ALA A 88 -36.08 -8.10 -16.56
N ASP A 89 -36.61 -7.13 -15.84
CA ASP A 89 -36.73 -7.21 -14.39
C ASP A 89 -37.69 -8.36 -14.07
N ILE A 90 -37.11 -9.52 -13.76
CA ILE A 90 -37.85 -10.67 -13.24
C ILE A 90 -38.36 -10.24 -11.86
N ASP A 91 -39.65 -10.40 -11.60
CA ASP A 91 -40.16 -10.22 -10.25
C ASP A 91 -39.61 -11.36 -9.38
N TYR A 92 -38.66 -11.02 -8.49
CA TYR A 92 -38.06 -11.97 -7.58
C TYR A 92 -38.89 -12.17 -6.31
N SER A 93 -39.92 -11.34 -6.08
CA SER A 93 -40.74 -11.39 -4.86
C SER A 93 -41.65 -12.62 -4.77
N ASP A 94 -42.06 -13.18 -5.91
CA ASP A 94 -43.04 -14.27 -5.97
C ASP A 94 -42.52 -15.66 -5.57
N ASN A 95 -41.26 -15.79 -5.11
CA ASN A 95 -40.61 -17.09 -4.81
C ASN A 95 -40.68 -18.10 -5.98
N THR A 96 -41.00 -17.63 -7.18
CA THR A 96 -41.17 -18.43 -8.39
C THR A 96 -39.81 -18.84 -8.94
N THR A 97 -39.62 -20.14 -9.09
CA THR A 97 -38.46 -20.73 -9.77
C THR A 97 -38.88 -21.21 -11.16
N TYR A 98 -38.00 -21.07 -12.14
CA TYR A 98 -38.27 -21.55 -13.50
C TYR A 98 -37.73 -22.97 -13.71
N PRO A 99 -38.38 -23.78 -14.58
CA PRO A 99 -37.83 -25.06 -15.00
C PRO A 99 -36.49 -24.85 -15.70
N SER A 100 -35.57 -25.81 -15.57
CA SER A 100 -34.23 -25.71 -16.15
C SER A 100 -34.27 -25.92 -17.66
N VAL A 101 -33.74 -24.96 -18.42
CA VAL A 101 -33.58 -25.04 -19.87
C VAL A 101 -32.16 -25.50 -20.15
N THR A 102 -32.00 -26.74 -20.58
CA THR A 102 -30.68 -27.34 -20.76
C THR A 102 -30.42 -27.78 -22.20
N ARG A 103 -29.18 -27.60 -22.65
CA ARG A 103 -28.68 -28.05 -23.95
C ARG A 103 -27.22 -28.46 -23.86
N THR A 104 -26.72 -29.23 -24.82
CA THR A 104 -25.29 -29.55 -24.88
C THR A 104 -24.48 -28.36 -25.39
N MET A 105 -23.23 -28.25 -24.95
CA MET A 105 -22.30 -27.21 -25.41
C MET A 105 -22.09 -27.26 -26.94
N GLY A 106 -22.06 -28.46 -27.52
CA GLY A 106 -21.98 -28.66 -28.98
C GLY A 106 -23.18 -28.07 -29.72
N TRP A 107 -24.40 -28.31 -29.21
CA TRP A 107 -25.62 -27.70 -29.78
C TRP A 107 -25.55 -26.18 -29.72
N ALA A 108 -25.10 -25.63 -28.58
CA ALA A 108 -25.04 -24.19 -28.37
C ALA A 108 -23.99 -23.51 -29.27
N ARG A 109 -22.83 -24.16 -29.48
CA ARG A 109 -21.79 -23.73 -30.42
C ARG A 109 -22.30 -23.67 -31.86
N GLU A 110 -23.15 -24.62 -32.26
CA GLU A 110 -23.73 -24.68 -33.60
C GLU A 110 -24.83 -23.63 -33.80
N HIS A 111 -25.74 -23.47 -32.85
CA HIS A 111 -27.00 -22.73 -33.05
C HIS A 111 -26.96 -21.26 -32.57
N CYS A 112 -26.04 -20.89 -31.68
CA CYS A 112 -26.17 -19.64 -30.92
C CYS A 112 -25.14 -18.54 -31.22
N ARG A 113 -24.37 -18.60 -32.32
CA ARG A 113 -23.25 -17.68 -32.59
C ARG A 113 -23.59 -16.19 -32.30
N GLY A 114 -22.71 -15.49 -31.59
CA GLY A 114 -22.83 -14.07 -31.25
C GLY A 114 -22.22 -13.67 -29.90
N ALA A 115 -21.83 -12.41 -29.73
CA ALA A 115 -21.32 -11.91 -28.44
C ALA A 115 -22.45 -11.22 -27.64
N GLN A 116 -22.57 -11.52 -26.34
CA GLN A 116 -23.48 -10.81 -25.44
C GLN A 116 -22.67 -9.77 -24.67
N TYR A 117 -22.75 -8.52 -25.11
CA TYR A 117 -22.15 -7.40 -24.39
C TYR A 117 -23.06 -6.95 -23.24
N SER A 118 -22.45 -6.51 -22.15
CA SER A 118 -23.20 -5.92 -21.04
C SER A 118 -23.81 -4.56 -21.45
N SER A 119 -25.07 -4.32 -21.11
CA SER A 119 -25.73 -3.03 -21.31
C SER A 119 -25.24 -2.01 -20.27
N LEU A 120 -25.16 -0.70 -20.60
CA LEU A 120 -24.63 0.35 -19.70
C LEU A 120 -25.16 0.26 -18.25
N ALA A 121 -26.45 -0.04 -18.08
CA ALA A 121 -27.07 -0.21 -16.76
C ALA A 121 -26.42 -1.35 -15.95
N GLN A 122 -26.06 -2.46 -16.61
CA GLN A 122 -25.34 -3.59 -16.01
C GLN A 122 -23.89 -3.24 -15.62
N TRP A 123 -23.30 -2.18 -16.17
CA TRP A 123 -21.97 -1.70 -15.76
C TRP A 123 -22.06 -0.72 -14.61
N LEU A 124 -23.02 0.20 -14.69
CA LEU A 124 -23.08 1.35 -13.82
C LEU A 124 -23.33 0.92 -12.37
N LEU A 125 -24.14 -0.13 -12.18
CA LEU A 125 -24.38 -0.70 -10.86
C LEU A 125 -23.07 -1.27 -10.25
N PRO A 126 -22.37 -2.25 -10.87
CA PRO A 126 -21.04 -2.69 -10.44
C PRO A 126 -20.03 -1.58 -10.17
N LEU A 127 -19.94 -0.65 -11.11
CA LEU A 127 -18.93 0.41 -11.09
C LEU A 127 -19.15 1.33 -9.88
N SER A 128 -20.40 1.72 -9.62
CA SER A 128 -20.76 2.61 -8.53
C SER A 128 -20.79 1.91 -7.18
N THR A 129 -21.30 0.67 -7.12
CA THR A 129 -21.50 -0.05 -5.86
C THR A 129 -20.23 -0.66 -5.31
N TYR A 130 -19.35 -1.23 -6.13
CA TYR A 130 -18.19 -1.97 -5.61
C TYR A 130 -16.88 -1.83 -6.38
N ILE A 131 -16.78 -1.04 -7.45
CA ILE A 131 -15.45 -0.74 -8.03
C ILE A 131 -14.97 0.61 -7.52
N SER A 132 -15.80 1.65 -7.66
CA SER A 132 -15.48 3.01 -7.25
C SER A 132 -15.12 3.13 -5.75
N PRO A 133 -15.87 2.52 -4.81
CA PRO A 133 -15.52 2.61 -3.39
C PRO A 133 -14.16 1.99 -3.06
N TYR A 134 -13.82 0.85 -3.66
CA TYR A 134 -12.52 0.20 -3.45
C TYR A 134 -11.38 0.94 -4.14
N VAL A 135 -11.61 1.54 -5.31
CA VAL A 135 -10.65 2.47 -5.92
C VAL A 135 -10.43 3.67 -5.00
N GLY A 136 -11.49 4.22 -4.41
CA GLY A 136 -11.40 5.28 -3.41
C GLY A 136 -10.52 4.87 -2.21
N ILE A 137 -10.73 3.68 -1.65
CA ILE A 137 -9.90 3.14 -0.56
C ILE A 137 -8.44 2.96 -0.99
N LEU A 138 -8.21 2.45 -2.19
CA LEU A 138 -6.88 2.27 -2.73
C LEU A 138 -6.14 3.60 -2.87
N LEU A 139 -6.84 4.66 -3.28
CA LEU A 139 -6.29 6.02 -3.36
C LEU A 139 -6.04 6.66 -1.98
N LEU A 140 -6.71 6.17 -0.93
CA LEU A 140 -6.48 6.58 0.45
C LEU A 140 -5.36 5.78 1.13
N CYS A 141 -4.81 4.75 0.49
CA CYS A 141 -3.66 4.02 1.00
C CYS A 141 -2.42 4.94 0.95
N PRO A 142 -1.59 4.98 2.01
CA PRO A 142 -0.33 5.71 1.96
C PRO A 142 0.60 5.07 0.93
N VAL A 143 0.85 5.80 -0.16
CA VAL A 143 1.71 5.41 -1.27
C VAL A 143 3.16 5.73 -0.92
N GLY A 144 4.07 4.79 -1.20
CA GLY A 144 5.51 5.04 -1.14
C GLY A 144 5.97 5.97 -2.25
N ASP A 145 6.99 6.78 -1.98
CA ASP A 145 7.64 7.56 -3.00
C ASP A 145 8.61 6.69 -3.80
N VAL A 146 8.65 6.90 -5.12
CA VAL A 146 9.68 6.30 -5.98
C VAL A 146 10.82 7.31 -6.12
N GLU A 147 12.06 6.84 -5.91
CA GLU A 147 13.26 7.65 -6.10
C GLU A 147 13.29 8.26 -7.51
N ASP A 148 13.66 9.54 -7.60
CA ASP A 148 13.69 10.29 -8.86
C ASP A 148 14.86 9.82 -9.75
N THR A 149 14.69 8.69 -10.43
CA THR A 149 15.62 8.29 -11.51
C THR A 149 15.34 9.13 -12.74
N LYS A 150 16.24 10.06 -13.09
CA LYS A 150 16.20 10.79 -14.36
C LYS A 150 16.36 9.81 -15.54
N VAL A 151 15.25 9.40 -16.16
CA VAL A 151 15.19 8.48 -17.32
C VAL A 151 15.59 9.16 -18.63
N PHE A 152 15.16 10.41 -18.85
CA PHE A 152 15.48 11.16 -20.08
C PHE A 152 16.46 12.30 -19.78
N SER A 153 17.36 12.57 -20.74
CA SER A 153 18.39 13.61 -20.61
C SER A 153 17.79 15.00 -20.39
N ASP A 154 18.55 15.89 -19.75
CA ASP A 154 18.14 17.22 -19.30
C ASP A 154 17.91 18.26 -20.46
N ALA A 155 17.71 17.83 -21.71
CA ALA A 155 17.53 18.75 -22.85
C ALA A 155 16.09 18.82 -23.40
N GLY A 156 15.54 20.05 -23.49
CA GLY A 156 14.36 20.40 -24.29
C GLY A 156 12.99 19.91 -23.78
N TRP A 157 12.14 19.48 -24.72
CA TRP A 157 10.76 19.00 -24.52
C TRP A 157 10.68 17.83 -23.53
N GLY A 158 11.77 17.09 -23.37
CA GLY A 158 11.93 16.00 -22.40
C GLY A 158 11.63 16.42 -20.96
N LYS A 159 11.90 17.67 -20.55
CA LYS A 159 11.63 18.12 -19.16
C LYS A 159 10.14 18.20 -18.82
N LYS A 160 9.30 18.73 -19.73
CA LYS A 160 7.85 18.84 -19.51
C LYS A 160 7.18 17.47 -19.58
N ALA A 161 7.55 16.67 -20.59
CA ALA A 161 7.08 15.29 -20.71
C ALA A 161 7.49 14.45 -19.49
N ASN A 162 8.73 14.60 -19.02
CA ASN A 162 9.21 13.99 -17.78
C ASN A 162 8.37 14.40 -16.59
N PHE A 163 8.10 15.69 -16.39
CA PHE A 163 7.34 16.15 -15.24
C PHE A 163 5.95 15.51 -15.18
N VAL A 164 5.22 15.49 -16.31
CA VAL A 164 3.90 14.85 -16.40
C VAL A 164 4.00 13.34 -16.24
N LEU A 165 4.96 12.69 -16.93
CA LEU A 165 5.19 11.25 -16.82
C LEU A 165 5.56 10.85 -15.41
N TYR A 166 6.42 11.59 -14.69
CA TYR A 166 6.78 11.29 -13.30
C TYR A 166 5.61 11.49 -12.36
N GLY A 167 4.84 12.57 -12.53
CA GLY A 167 3.66 12.84 -11.70
C GLY A 167 2.64 11.72 -11.75
N ILE A 168 2.44 11.11 -12.93
CA ILE A 168 1.51 9.97 -13.10
C ILE A 168 2.19 8.63 -12.76
N ARG A 169 3.45 8.45 -13.17
CA ARG A 169 4.18 7.18 -13.03
C ARG A 169 4.37 6.80 -11.58
N LYS A 170 4.70 7.74 -10.70
CA LYS A 170 4.95 7.42 -9.28
C LYS A 170 3.74 6.79 -8.58
N PRO A 171 2.58 7.46 -8.51
CA PRO A 171 1.40 6.87 -7.87
C PRO A 171 0.94 5.62 -8.62
N LEU A 172 1.01 5.62 -9.96
CA LEU A 172 0.62 4.44 -10.74
C LEU A 172 1.53 3.24 -10.48
N GLN A 173 2.83 3.43 -10.35
CA GLN A 173 3.79 2.35 -10.09
C GLN A 173 3.53 1.71 -8.73
N GLU A 174 3.23 2.51 -7.71
CA GLU A 174 2.90 1.96 -6.39
C GLU A 174 1.52 1.31 -6.38
N ILE A 175 0.51 1.90 -7.03
CA ILE A 175 -0.82 1.26 -7.19
C ILE A 175 -0.68 -0.09 -7.90
N VAL A 176 0.09 -0.16 -9.00
CA VAL A 176 0.39 -1.41 -9.71
C VAL A 176 1.11 -2.38 -8.78
N SER A 177 2.04 -1.91 -7.94
CA SER A 177 2.69 -2.79 -6.99
C SER A 177 1.77 -3.28 -5.88
N ILE A 178 0.84 -2.46 -5.40
CA ILE A 178 -0.14 -2.85 -4.39
C ILE A 178 -1.10 -3.90 -4.97
N LEU A 179 -1.61 -3.67 -6.19
CA LEU A 179 -2.49 -4.62 -6.88
C LEU A 179 -1.76 -5.90 -7.29
N GLY A 180 -0.47 -5.81 -7.62
CA GLY A 180 0.34 -6.94 -8.07
C GLY A 180 1.01 -7.74 -6.95
N ASP A 181 1.30 -7.13 -5.81
CA ASP A 181 1.88 -7.75 -4.62
C ASP A 181 1.10 -7.37 -3.35
N PRO A 182 -0.20 -7.72 -3.29
CA PRO A 182 -1.09 -7.31 -2.21
C PRO A 182 -0.69 -7.92 -0.86
N ALA A 183 -0.14 -9.14 -0.88
CA ALA A 183 0.29 -9.86 0.32
C ALA A 183 1.41 -9.11 1.07
N SER A 184 2.44 -8.65 0.34
CA SER A 184 3.53 -7.87 0.94
C SER A 184 3.05 -6.52 1.45
N ALA A 185 2.11 -5.87 0.74
CA ALA A 185 1.54 -4.60 1.17
C ALA A 185 0.71 -4.74 2.46
N ILE A 186 -0.17 -5.76 2.55
CA ILE A 186 -0.96 -6.06 3.75
C ILE A 186 -0.04 -6.42 4.91
N PHE A 187 0.97 -7.28 4.69
CA PHE A 187 1.92 -7.64 5.73
C PHE A 187 2.67 -6.41 6.26
N GLY A 188 3.17 -5.55 5.37
CA GLY A 188 3.87 -4.33 5.75
C GLY A 188 3.01 -3.41 6.62
N ALA A 189 1.73 -3.22 6.24
CA ALA A 189 0.77 -2.45 7.01
C ALA A 189 0.48 -3.05 8.39
N LEU A 190 0.14 -4.34 8.45
CA LEU A 190 -0.16 -5.04 9.70
C LEU A 190 1.05 -5.09 10.64
N HIS A 191 2.25 -5.32 10.10
CA HIS A 191 3.48 -5.34 10.88
C HIS A 191 3.76 -3.98 11.50
N GLU A 192 3.54 -2.88 10.77
CA GLU A 192 3.76 -1.54 11.30
C GLU A 192 2.83 -1.26 12.49
N ILE A 193 1.52 -1.50 12.36
CA ILE A 193 0.56 -1.37 13.46
C ILE A 193 1.00 -2.20 14.66
N TRP A 194 1.34 -3.47 14.44
CA TRP A 194 1.78 -4.37 15.51
C TRP A 194 3.05 -3.86 16.19
N SER A 195 4.01 -3.38 15.41
CA SER A 195 5.27 -2.84 15.93
C SER A 195 5.07 -1.53 16.69
N ASP A 196 4.10 -0.71 16.31
CA ASP A 196 3.71 0.52 17.00
C ASP A 196 3.00 0.19 18.30
N ALA A 197 2.02 -0.72 18.26
CA ALA A 197 1.30 -1.20 19.45
C ALA A 197 2.24 -1.82 20.49
N ARG A 198 3.34 -2.45 20.05
CA ARG A 198 4.35 -2.98 20.96
C ARG A 198 5.30 -1.89 21.49
N ALA A 199 5.68 -0.93 20.67
CA ALA A 199 6.69 0.07 21.03
C ALA A 199 6.12 1.17 21.92
N VAL A 200 4.97 1.75 21.55
CA VAL A 200 4.43 2.97 22.17
C VAL A 200 4.14 2.82 23.68
N PRO A 201 3.56 1.73 24.20
CA PRO A 201 3.31 1.60 25.64
C PRO A 201 4.59 1.66 26.48
N GLY A 202 5.66 1.02 26.01
CA GLY A 202 6.97 1.07 26.67
C GLY A 202 7.63 2.44 26.61
N LEU A 203 7.21 3.29 25.65
CA LEU A 203 7.66 4.68 25.54
C LEU A 203 6.80 5.66 26.36
N ALA A 204 5.60 5.26 26.78
CA ALA A 204 4.74 6.08 27.63
C ALA A 204 5.11 5.96 29.12
N SER A 205 5.65 4.82 29.56
CA SER A 205 6.00 4.55 30.96
C SER A 205 7.30 5.21 31.42
N GLY A 206 7.44 6.54 31.26
CA GLY A 206 8.64 7.36 31.53
C GLY A 206 9.69 6.74 32.47
N SER A 207 10.92 6.59 31.98
CA SER A 207 12.05 6.17 32.82
C SER A 207 12.84 7.40 33.27
N GLU A 208 13.09 7.53 34.57
CA GLU A 208 13.82 8.66 35.16
C GLU A 208 15.32 8.71 34.80
N CYS A 209 15.87 7.66 34.17
CA CYS A 209 17.30 7.63 33.85
C CYS A 209 17.63 8.43 32.58
N SER A 210 18.62 9.33 32.63
CA SER A 210 19.00 10.20 31.50
C SER A 210 19.41 9.43 30.23
N SER A 211 20.10 8.30 30.36
CA SER A 211 20.43 7.43 29.22
C SER A 211 19.19 6.75 28.63
N ALA A 212 18.19 6.47 29.48
CA ALA A 212 16.90 5.95 29.02
C ALA A 212 16.12 7.02 28.26
N LYS A 213 16.17 8.30 28.69
CA LYS A 213 15.52 9.43 28.01
C LYS A 213 16.01 9.60 26.57
N ARG A 214 17.34 9.58 26.32
CA ARG A 214 17.91 9.63 24.94
C ARG A 214 17.36 8.51 24.06
N ARG A 215 17.42 7.26 24.57
CA ARG A 215 16.94 6.08 23.83
C ARG A 215 15.43 6.15 23.57
N GLN A 216 14.66 6.64 24.54
CA GLN A 216 13.21 6.80 24.44
C GLN A 216 12.85 7.84 23.37
N SER A 217 13.51 8.99 23.34
CA SER A 217 13.33 10.01 22.29
C SER A 217 13.70 9.46 20.89
N ALA A 218 14.78 8.69 20.79
CA ALA A 218 15.17 8.03 19.54
C ALA A 218 14.09 7.04 19.07
N LEU A 219 13.54 6.25 19.98
CA LEU A 219 12.47 5.28 19.69
C LEU A 219 11.17 5.99 19.30
N TRP A 220 10.81 7.10 19.93
CA TRP A 220 9.67 7.94 19.53
C TRP A 220 9.82 8.43 18.09
N VAL A 221 10.99 8.99 17.76
CA VAL A 221 11.27 9.44 16.40
C VAL A 221 11.22 8.29 15.41
N ALA A 222 11.81 7.13 15.74
CA ALA A 222 11.77 5.94 14.88
C ALA A 222 10.35 5.39 14.66
N VAL A 223 9.47 5.49 15.66
CA VAL A 223 8.05 5.12 15.54
C VAL A 223 7.33 6.11 14.62
N LEU A 224 7.47 7.41 14.87
CA LEU A 224 6.77 8.47 14.12
C LEU A 224 7.29 8.64 12.69
N ALA A 225 8.57 8.37 12.44
CA ALA A 225 9.20 8.38 11.12
C ALA A 225 9.21 7.00 10.45
N GLY A 226 8.54 5.99 11.02
CA GLY A 226 8.59 4.60 10.54
C GLY A 226 8.10 4.39 9.11
N ASN A 227 7.32 5.32 8.57
CA ASN A 227 6.87 5.32 7.18
C ASN A 227 7.81 6.08 6.23
N MET A 228 8.85 6.74 6.73
CA MET A 228 9.91 7.37 5.94
C MET A 228 11.03 6.38 5.71
N GLU A 229 11.71 6.44 4.56
CA GLU A 229 12.87 5.59 4.32
C GLU A 229 14.03 5.96 5.25
N CYS A 230 14.55 4.96 5.95
CA CYS A 230 15.71 5.10 6.82
C CYS A 230 16.99 5.09 5.97
N LEU A 231 17.41 6.26 5.50
CA LEU A 231 18.58 6.42 4.64
C LEU A 231 19.91 6.33 5.44
N PRO A 232 21.04 5.98 4.81
CA PRO A 232 22.35 5.98 5.47
C PRO A 232 22.75 7.33 6.08
N GLU A 233 22.25 8.44 5.52
CA GLU A 233 22.49 9.80 6.02
C GLU A 233 21.65 10.15 7.26
N THR A 234 20.78 9.24 7.70
CA THR A 234 19.89 9.45 8.85
C THR A 234 20.68 9.51 10.15
N ARG A 235 20.78 10.69 10.75
CA ARG A 235 21.46 10.94 12.03
C ARG A 235 20.81 12.08 12.80
N TRP A 236 21.16 12.23 14.07
CA TRP A 236 20.78 13.43 14.82
C TRP A 236 21.36 14.68 14.17
N ASP A 237 20.69 15.80 14.40
CA ASP A 237 21.31 17.09 14.18
C ASP A 237 22.49 17.27 15.14
N ASP A 238 23.55 17.95 14.70
CA ASP A 238 24.81 17.99 15.44
C ASP A 238 24.60 18.69 16.81
N ASP A 239 23.77 19.76 16.83
CA ASP A 239 23.40 20.48 18.05
C ASP A 239 22.67 19.59 19.08
N VAL A 240 21.81 18.70 18.58
CA VAL A 240 21.00 17.81 19.41
C VAL A 240 21.87 16.71 19.99
N GLU A 241 22.81 16.19 19.20
CA GLU A 241 23.75 15.19 19.67
C GLU A 241 24.66 15.75 20.77
N ASP A 242 25.23 16.93 20.57
CA ASP A 242 26.09 17.60 21.56
C ASP A 242 25.33 17.89 22.87
N ALA A 243 24.05 18.29 22.78
CA ALA A 243 23.19 18.50 23.95
C ALA A 243 22.89 17.19 24.71
N LEU A 244 22.65 16.10 23.98
CA LEU A 244 22.41 14.79 24.59
C LEU A 244 23.66 14.22 25.25
N GLU A 245 24.84 14.44 24.67
CA GLU A 245 26.13 14.01 25.24
C GLU A 245 26.51 14.82 26.48
N SER A 246 26.33 16.14 26.45
CA SER A 246 26.60 17.00 27.61
C SER A 246 25.70 16.69 28.82
N THR A 247 24.42 16.39 28.57
CA THR A 247 23.47 15.97 29.63
C THR A 247 23.86 14.61 30.25
N ALA A 248 24.39 13.69 29.46
CA ALA A 248 24.89 12.40 29.96
C ALA A 248 26.16 12.56 30.80
N ALA A 249 27.07 13.46 30.39
CA ALA A 249 28.31 13.73 31.10
C ALA A 249 28.08 14.39 32.48
N SER A 250 27.16 15.37 32.57
CA SER A 250 26.87 16.09 33.82
C SER A 250 26.28 15.17 34.91
N THR A 251 25.44 14.22 34.52
CA THR A 251 24.82 13.25 35.45
C THR A 251 25.88 12.35 36.13
N THR A 252 26.98 12.04 35.44
CA THR A 252 28.01 11.14 35.96
C THR A 252 28.99 11.86 36.90
N GLY A 253 29.25 13.15 36.69
CA GLY A 253 30.19 13.94 37.51
C GLY A 253 29.63 14.46 38.84
N GLY A 254 28.30 14.66 38.93
CA GLY A 254 27.66 15.29 40.10
C GLY A 254 27.64 14.44 41.38
N ARG A 255 27.88 13.12 41.29
CA ARG A 255 27.86 12.24 42.48
C ARG A 255 29.09 12.38 43.38
N ASN A 256 30.18 12.98 42.91
CA ASN A 256 31.43 13.05 43.68
C ASN A 256 31.69 14.37 44.41
N LEU A 257 30.80 15.37 44.29
CA LEU A 257 30.98 16.71 44.88
C LEU A 257 29.96 17.06 45.98
N LEU A 258 29.04 16.15 46.32
CA LEU A 258 28.05 16.32 47.40
C LEU A 258 28.55 15.76 48.76
N SER A 259 29.84 15.91 49.02
CA SER A 259 30.46 15.77 50.35
C SER A 259 31.34 16.99 50.59
N LYS A 260 30.97 17.79 51.60
CA LYS A 260 31.47 19.13 51.94
C LYS A 260 30.92 20.25 51.04
N THR A 261 29.89 20.93 51.52
CA THR A 261 30.06 22.24 52.20
C THR A 261 28.71 22.63 52.80
N ALA A 262 28.55 22.44 54.11
CA ALA A 262 27.52 23.12 54.88
C ALA A 262 27.96 24.58 55.02
N GLY A 263 27.20 25.50 54.41
CA GLY A 263 27.50 26.92 54.38
C GLY A 263 26.24 27.73 54.21
N THR A 264 25.64 28.06 55.35
CA THR A 264 24.52 28.96 55.58
C THR A 264 24.63 30.26 54.77
N THR A 265 23.64 30.59 53.92
CA THR A 265 23.34 32.00 53.66
C THR A 265 21.86 32.23 53.34
N THR A 266 21.30 33.08 54.19
CA THR A 266 19.96 33.68 54.25
C THR A 266 19.77 34.74 53.16
N THR A 267 18.52 35.18 52.96
CA THR A 267 17.98 36.38 52.26
C THR A 267 17.47 36.17 50.83
N LYS A 268 16.33 36.69 50.36
CA LYS A 268 15.15 37.43 50.89
C LYS A 268 14.11 37.51 49.73
N PRO A 269 12.79 37.47 49.97
CA PRO A 269 11.80 37.48 48.89
C PRO A 269 11.50 38.91 48.43
N THR A 270 11.35 39.13 47.12
CA THR A 270 10.77 40.37 46.59
C THR A 270 9.63 39.99 45.65
N SER A 271 8.42 40.23 46.14
CA SER A 271 7.16 40.21 45.42
C SER A 271 7.01 41.46 44.55
N ASN A 272 6.46 41.32 43.36
CA ASN A 272 5.62 42.35 42.75
C ASN A 272 4.46 41.66 42.01
N PRO A 273 3.20 42.08 42.26
CA PRO A 273 2.04 41.65 41.50
C PRO A 273 1.77 42.62 40.34
N ASP A 274 0.73 42.30 39.57
CA ASP A 274 0.09 43.09 38.51
C ASP A 274 0.54 42.75 37.09
N ASP A 275 -0.26 41.91 36.42
CA ASP A 275 -0.92 42.39 35.19
C ASP A 275 -2.21 41.62 34.90
N VAL A 276 -3.25 42.42 34.73
CA VAL A 276 -4.64 42.09 34.44
C VAL A 276 -4.82 42.10 32.93
N VAL A 277 -5.18 40.97 32.30
CA VAL A 277 -5.73 40.98 30.94
C VAL A 277 -6.89 39.99 30.78
N GLN A 278 -8.08 40.57 30.86
CA GLN A 278 -9.26 40.39 30.01
C GLN A 278 -9.62 39.02 29.43
N GLU A 279 -10.68 38.49 30.04
CA GLU A 279 -11.61 37.48 29.57
C GLU A 279 -12.41 37.98 28.34
N GLN A 280 -12.37 37.23 27.22
CA GLN A 280 -13.30 37.40 26.10
C GLN A 280 -13.93 36.05 25.70
N ASN A 281 -15.26 36.08 25.70
CA ASN A 281 -16.17 34.97 25.45
C ASN A 281 -16.07 34.34 24.04
N PRO A 282 -16.51 33.07 23.89
CA PRO A 282 -16.50 32.36 22.62
C PRO A 282 -17.75 32.68 21.78
N SER A 283 -17.55 33.00 20.50
CA SER A 283 -18.63 33.06 19.51
C SER A 283 -18.53 31.91 18.51
N LEU A 284 -19.68 31.26 18.35
CA LEU A 284 -19.95 30.09 17.53
C LEU A 284 -19.96 30.40 16.03
N ALA A 285 -19.53 29.38 15.28
CA ALA A 285 -19.95 28.98 13.93
C ALA A 285 -19.60 29.89 12.74
N LYS A 286 -18.62 29.45 11.93
CA LYS A 286 -18.77 29.40 10.46
C LYS A 286 -17.73 28.54 9.74
N GLU A 287 -18.25 27.62 8.94
CA GLU A 287 -17.72 27.03 7.70
C GLU A 287 -16.34 26.35 7.69
N GLU A 288 -16.40 25.02 7.68
CA GLU A 288 -15.35 24.05 7.40
C GLU A 288 -14.92 24.14 5.92
N LYS A 289 -14.14 25.17 5.58
CA LYS A 289 -13.27 25.16 4.40
C LYS A 289 -11.97 24.49 4.80
N SER A 290 -11.67 23.34 4.18
CA SER A 290 -10.43 22.58 4.34
C SER A 290 -9.21 23.51 4.35
N ALA A 291 -8.75 23.84 5.55
CA ALA A 291 -7.64 24.72 5.80
C ALA A 291 -6.35 23.92 5.58
N GLN A 292 -5.70 24.13 4.44
CA GLN A 292 -4.26 23.96 4.39
C GLN A 292 -3.66 25.05 5.27
N PRO A 293 -2.91 24.72 6.35
CA PRO A 293 -2.25 25.73 7.14
C PRO A 293 -1.09 26.29 6.33
N SER A 294 -1.31 27.40 5.63
CA SER A 294 -0.27 28.31 5.17
C SER A 294 0.20 29.17 6.35
N GLN A 295 0.58 28.53 7.45
CA GLN A 295 1.37 29.19 8.48
C GLN A 295 2.82 29.08 8.03
N SER A 296 3.37 30.20 7.56
CA SER A 296 4.82 30.37 7.46
C SER A 296 5.42 30.02 8.83
N PRO A 297 6.40 29.10 8.90
CA PRO A 297 6.95 28.66 10.17
C PRO A 297 7.47 29.87 10.95
N PRO A 298 7.17 29.99 12.25
CA PRO A 298 7.63 31.10 13.07
C PRO A 298 9.15 31.27 12.92
N ALA A 299 9.57 32.51 12.70
CA ALA A 299 10.95 32.85 12.39
C ALA A 299 11.84 32.60 13.61
N ARG A 300 12.49 31.42 13.66
CA ARG A 300 13.80 31.03 14.25
C ARG A 300 14.29 31.69 15.56
N GLY A 301 13.42 32.34 16.34
CA GLY A 301 13.77 33.19 17.49
C GLY A 301 13.60 32.54 18.85
N ASP A 302 12.94 31.39 18.95
CA ASP A 302 12.75 30.73 20.23
C ASP A 302 14.00 29.92 20.60
N ALA A 303 14.75 30.46 21.57
CA ALA A 303 15.96 29.90 22.15
C ALA A 303 15.68 28.69 23.07
N GLY A 304 14.80 27.77 22.66
CA GLY A 304 14.57 26.52 23.38
C GLY A 304 15.82 25.62 23.34
N THR A 305 16.02 24.81 24.37
CA THR A 305 17.13 23.87 24.39
C THR A 305 16.97 22.84 23.25
N PRO A 306 18.06 22.23 22.74
CA PRO A 306 17.94 21.21 21.69
C PRO A 306 17.07 20.01 22.08
N VAL A 307 16.90 19.74 23.38
CA VAL A 307 15.99 18.69 23.88
C VAL A 307 14.53 19.10 23.74
N ASP A 308 14.19 20.36 24.04
CA ASP A 308 12.83 20.89 23.89
C ASP A 308 12.39 20.84 22.41
N ARG A 309 13.33 21.00 21.47
CA ARG A 309 13.07 20.82 20.04
C ARG A 309 12.62 19.41 19.69
N ILE A 310 13.18 18.37 20.34
CA ILE A 310 12.76 16.98 20.13
C ILE A 310 11.31 16.80 20.61
N ASP A 311 11.05 17.19 21.86
CA ASP A 311 9.73 16.99 22.47
C ASP A 311 8.65 17.81 21.74
N SER A 312 8.97 19.03 21.31
CA SER A 312 8.10 19.85 20.45
C SER A 312 7.82 19.19 19.09
N GLY A 313 8.85 18.62 18.44
CA GLY A 313 8.70 17.89 17.19
C GLY A 313 7.82 16.65 17.33
N ILE A 314 7.98 15.89 18.42
CA ILE A 314 7.15 14.74 18.76
C ILE A 314 5.71 15.17 19.04
N LYS A 315 5.48 16.17 19.90
CA LYS A 315 4.15 16.75 20.21
C LYS A 315 3.45 17.21 18.92
N THR A 316 4.17 17.89 18.02
CA THR A 316 3.64 18.32 16.70
C THR A 316 3.22 17.14 15.84
N LEU A 317 4.02 16.08 15.78
CA LEU A 317 3.68 14.89 15.00
C LEU A 317 2.49 14.14 15.59
N ILE A 318 2.41 13.99 16.91
CA ILE A 318 1.28 13.37 17.60
C ILE A 318 -0.01 14.18 17.35
N ALA A 319 0.05 15.51 17.42
CA ALA A 319 -1.08 16.37 17.13
C ALA A 319 -1.57 16.19 15.68
N ALA A 320 -0.65 16.06 14.71
CA ALA A 320 -1.00 15.79 13.32
C ALA A 320 -1.70 14.43 13.09
N LEU A 321 -1.59 13.48 14.03
CA LEU A 321 -2.23 12.17 13.95
C LEU A 321 -3.70 12.17 14.40
N LYS A 322 -4.21 13.24 15.02
CA LYS A 322 -5.59 13.32 15.55
C LYS A 322 -6.70 13.36 14.47
N GLY A 323 -6.34 13.44 13.18
CA GLY A 323 -7.26 13.33 12.03
C GLY A 323 -7.81 11.92 11.75
N PHE A 324 -8.16 11.16 12.78
CA PHE A 324 -8.60 9.75 12.72
C PHE A 324 -9.93 9.58 11.96
N VAL A 325 -10.91 10.45 12.25
CA VAL A 325 -12.29 10.33 11.74
C VAL A 325 -12.34 10.43 10.22
N SER A 326 -11.57 11.32 9.61
CA SER A 326 -11.63 11.50 8.14
C SER A 326 -10.93 10.37 7.37
N GLY A 327 -9.86 9.78 7.91
CA GLY A 327 -9.04 8.81 7.19
C GLY A 327 -9.57 7.37 7.21
N ILE A 328 -10.23 6.95 8.29
CA ILE A 328 -10.64 5.55 8.50
C ILE A 328 -12.16 5.40 8.59
N LEU A 329 -12.84 6.27 9.33
CA LEU A 329 -14.28 6.10 9.59
C LEU A 329 -15.10 6.23 8.31
N LEU A 330 -14.83 7.24 7.49
CA LEU A 330 -15.60 7.48 6.26
C LEU A 330 -15.51 6.29 5.28
N PRO A 331 -14.32 5.77 4.92
CA PRO A 331 -14.23 4.58 4.06
C PRO A 331 -14.91 3.35 4.65
N VAL A 332 -14.79 3.14 5.97
CA VAL A 332 -15.44 2.02 6.66
C VAL A 332 -16.96 2.13 6.57
N LEU A 333 -17.54 3.31 6.85
CA LEU A 333 -18.99 3.51 6.77
C LEU A 333 -19.51 3.35 5.33
N VAL A 334 -18.80 3.89 4.35
CA VAL A 334 -19.14 3.72 2.93
C VAL A 334 -19.12 2.24 2.55
N MET A 335 -18.10 1.49 2.97
CA MET A 335 -18.02 0.05 2.66
C MET A 335 -19.03 -0.79 3.42
N LEU A 336 -19.43 -0.39 4.62
CA LEU A 336 -20.52 -1.03 5.35
C LEU A 336 -21.84 -0.86 4.59
N ALA A 337 -22.13 0.34 4.09
CA ALA A 337 -23.30 0.60 3.25
C ALA A 337 -23.27 -0.21 1.94
N VAL A 338 -22.12 -0.27 1.27
CA VAL A 338 -21.91 -1.12 0.08
C VAL A 338 -22.17 -2.60 0.38
N THR A 339 -21.64 -3.09 1.50
CA THR A 339 -21.82 -4.48 1.93
C THR A 339 -23.30 -4.76 2.19
N ALA A 340 -23.99 -3.88 2.91
CA ALA A 340 -25.42 -4.00 3.20
C ALA A 340 -26.27 -3.98 1.92
N ALA A 341 -25.98 -3.07 0.98
CA ALA A 341 -26.66 -3.01 -0.32
C ALA A 341 -26.42 -4.29 -1.13
N THR A 342 -25.19 -4.82 -1.14
CA THR A 342 -24.84 -6.06 -1.84
C THR A 342 -25.60 -7.26 -1.26
N PHE A 343 -25.73 -7.35 0.07
CA PHE A 343 -26.53 -8.39 0.71
C PHE A 343 -28.03 -8.22 0.43
N TYR A 344 -28.55 -7.00 0.47
CA TYR A 344 -29.95 -6.73 0.12
C TYR A 344 -30.28 -7.19 -1.31
N ASP A 345 -29.41 -6.87 -2.27
CA ASP A 345 -29.51 -7.37 -3.64
C ASP A 345 -29.41 -8.89 -3.71
N ALA A 346 -28.44 -9.50 -3.01
CA ALA A 346 -28.28 -10.95 -2.96
C ALA A 346 -29.50 -11.68 -2.37
N TYR A 347 -30.21 -11.06 -1.41
CA TYR A 347 -31.42 -11.62 -0.81
C TYR A 347 -32.67 -11.42 -1.66
N SER A 348 -32.81 -10.25 -2.27
CA SER A 348 -33.95 -9.90 -3.11
C SER A 348 -33.90 -10.63 -4.44
N LYS A 349 -32.71 -10.83 -5.02
CA LYS A 349 -32.49 -11.48 -6.32
C LYS A 349 -31.84 -12.86 -6.18
N ARG A 350 -32.33 -13.68 -5.25
CA ARG A 350 -31.78 -15.03 -5.02
C ARG A 350 -31.88 -15.89 -6.27
N GLY A 351 -30.79 -16.59 -6.58
CA GLY A 351 -30.66 -17.42 -7.78
C GLY A 351 -30.38 -16.62 -9.07
N ASP A 352 -30.34 -15.29 -9.00
CA ASP A 352 -29.84 -14.48 -10.10
C ASP A 352 -28.32 -14.64 -10.24
N LYS A 353 -27.91 -15.03 -11.43
CA LYS A 353 -26.52 -15.30 -11.76
C LYS A 353 -25.67 -14.04 -11.65
N ASP A 354 -26.14 -12.91 -12.18
CA ASP A 354 -25.35 -11.69 -12.18
C ASP A 354 -25.16 -11.14 -10.77
N THR A 355 -26.18 -11.27 -9.91
CA THR A 355 -26.11 -10.92 -8.49
C THR A 355 -25.10 -11.79 -7.74
N GLY A 356 -25.11 -13.11 -7.92
CA GLY A 356 -24.13 -14.01 -7.29
C GLY A 356 -22.69 -13.71 -7.71
N LEU A 357 -22.49 -13.35 -8.99
CA LEU A 357 -21.18 -12.97 -9.51
C LEU A 357 -20.73 -11.58 -9.03
N ALA A 358 -21.63 -10.61 -8.96
CA ALA A 358 -21.35 -9.30 -8.37
C ALA A 358 -20.94 -9.44 -6.89
N LEU A 359 -21.63 -10.30 -6.14
CA LEU A 359 -21.28 -10.66 -4.77
C LEU A 359 -19.87 -11.27 -4.70
N ALA A 360 -19.51 -12.17 -5.63
CA ALA A 360 -18.16 -12.75 -5.69
C ALA A 360 -17.08 -11.68 -5.91
N TYR A 361 -17.28 -10.73 -6.83
CA TYR A 361 -16.33 -9.62 -7.04
C TYR A 361 -16.22 -8.69 -5.83
N CYS A 362 -17.35 -8.40 -5.17
CA CYS A 362 -17.35 -7.59 -3.95
C CYS A 362 -16.58 -8.29 -2.82
N VAL A 363 -16.76 -9.60 -2.65
CA VAL A 363 -15.96 -10.41 -1.71
C VAL A 363 -14.50 -10.48 -2.15
N TRP A 364 -14.19 -10.55 -3.44
CA TRP A 364 -12.82 -10.56 -3.92
C TRP A 364 -12.08 -9.26 -3.59
N TYR A 365 -12.69 -8.09 -3.81
CA TYR A 365 -12.06 -6.80 -3.53
C TYR A 365 -11.92 -6.48 -2.04
N SER A 366 -12.60 -7.22 -1.17
CA SER A 366 -12.61 -6.99 0.28
C SER A 366 -11.22 -6.94 0.94
N TRP A 367 -10.19 -7.58 0.35
CA TRP A 367 -8.82 -7.46 0.85
C TRP A 367 -8.28 -6.02 0.74
N ILE A 368 -8.73 -5.22 -0.23
CA ILE A 368 -8.36 -3.79 -0.38
C ILE A 368 -8.87 -3.00 0.84
N LEU A 369 -10.03 -3.36 1.39
CA LEU A 369 -10.52 -2.75 2.63
C LEU A 369 -9.59 -3.06 3.82
N VAL A 370 -9.15 -4.31 3.95
CA VAL A 370 -8.17 -4.69 4.99
C VAL A 370 -6.88 -3.88 4.83
N LEU A 371 -6.37 -3.77 3.61
CA LEU A 371 -5.17 -2.98 3.32
C LEU A 371 -5.38 -1.49 3.66
N GLY A 372 -6.47 -0.89 3.19
CA GLY A 372 -6.74 0.53 3.39
C GLY A 372 -6.92 0.91 4.86
N VAL A 373 -7.66 0.09 5.63
CA VAL A 373 -7.81 0.30 7.07
C VAL A 373 -6.48 0.10 7.78
N SER A 374 -5.79 -1.01 7.54
CA SER A 374 -4.52 -1.30 8.23
C SER A 374 -3.44 -0.27 7.92
N ALA A 375 -3.27 0.12 6.66
CA ALA A 375 -2.26 1.10 6.27
C ALA A 375 -2.50 2.50 6.84
N ASN A 376 -3.74 2.82 7.24
CA ASN A 376 -4.10 4.08 7.90
C ASN A 376 -4.08 3.99 9.44
N CYS A 377 -3.95 2.78 10.02
CA CYS A 377 -3.89 2.52 11.46
C CYS A 377 -2.48 2.61 12.06
N SER A 378 -1.44 2.87 11.27
CA SER A 378 -0.07 3.09 11.77
C SER A 378 0.12 4.47 12.40
N VAL A 379 1.13 4.61 13.26
CA VAL A 379 1.52 5.89 13.91
C VAL A 379 2.36 6.77 12.99
N GLY A 380 2.99 6.19 11.97
CA GLY A 380 3.87 6.91 11.06
C GLY A 380 3.23 8.19 10.48
N ALA A 381 4.02 9.24 10.39
CA ALA A 381 3.58 10.55 9.95
C ALA A 381 3.12 10.53 8.48
N ARG A 382 1.82 10.72 8.21
CA ARG A 382 1.20 10.55 6.87
C ARG A 382 1.92 11.25 5.71
N SER A 383 2.62 12.35 5.96
CA SER A 383 3.42 13.06 4.97
C SER A 383 4.89 13.16 5.40
N PRO A 384 5.84 12.72 4.56
CA PRO A 384 7.27 12.85 4.86
C PRO A 384 7.69 14.32 5.03
N ASP A 385 7.03 15.25 4.34
CA ASP A 385 7.28 16.69 4.46
C ASP A 385 6.81 17.28 5.79
N VAL A 386 5.74 16.73 6.38
CA VAL A 386 5.29 17.14 7.71
C VAL A 386 6.27 16.63 8.76
N ALA A 387 6.69 15.36 8.66
CA ALA A 387 7.69 14.79 9.56
C ALA A 387 9.03 15.53 9.51
N ALA A 388 9.55 15.79 8.30
CA ALA A 388 10.80 16.50 8.14
C ALA A 388 10.73 17.98 8.56
N ARG A 389 9.55 18.60 8.52
CA ARG A 389 9.34 19.94 9.08
C ARG A 389 9.27 19.91 10.60
N ALA A 390 8.52 18.98 11.18
CA ALA A 390 8.37 18.85 12.63
C ALA A 390 9.69 18.46 13.32
N LEU A 391 10.50 17.62 12.66
CA LEU A 391 11.81 17.17 13.15
C LEU A 391 12.98 17.96 12.55
N ARG A 392 12.71 19.16 12.02
CA ARG A 392 13.75 20.02 11.45
C ARG A 392 14.73 20.46 12.53
N GLY A 393 16.02 20.21 12.30
CA GLY A 393 17.05 20.49 13.30
C GLY A 393 17.02 19.52 14.48
N VAL A 394 16.28 18.42 14.35
CA VAL A 394 16.32 17.27 15.27
C VAL A 394 16.95 16.07 14.59
N VAL A 395 16.42 15.67 13.43
CA VAL A 395 16.96 14.57 12.62
C VAL A 395 17.28 15.05 11.21
N LYS A 396 18.47 14.67 10.73
CA LYS A 396 18.89 14.87 9.34
C LYS A 396 18.48 13.64 8.54
N PHE A 397 17.36 13.71 7.79
CA PHE A 397 16.85 12.61 6.95
C PHE A 397 17.59 12.44 5.60
N GLY A 398 18.74 13.09 5.40
CA GLY A 398 19.40 13.17 4.09
C GLY A 398 18.80 14.24 3.16
N ARG A 399 19.04 14.11 1.84
CA ARG A 399 18.72 15.16 0.85
C ARG A 399 17.23 15.40 0.66
N LYS A 400 16.42 14.34 0.74
CA LYS A 400 14.97 14.42 0.60
C LYS A 400 14.32 13.25 1.33
N PRO A 401 13.46 13.49 2.32
CA PRO A 401 12.70 12.43 2.95
C PRO A 401 11.73 11.82 1.93
N ILE A 402 11.67 10.49 1.86
CA ILE A 402 10.79 9.76 0.95
C ILE A 402 9.94 8.76 1.73
N SER A 403 8.68 8.62 1.33
CA SER A 403 7.77 7.63 1.93
C SER A 403 8.17 6.21 1.51
N THR A 404 8.25 5.29 2.46
CA THR A 404 8.52 3.88 2.21
C THR A 404 7.26 3.17 1.72
N ALA A 405 7.37 2.53 0.55
CA ALA A 405 6.34 1.65 0.00
C ALA A 405 5.90 0.57 1.01
N LEU A 406 4.60 0.25 1.04
CA LEU A 406 4.02 -0.64 2.05
C LEU A 406 4.76 -1.99 2.13
N ARG A 407 5.09 -2.58 0.99
CA ARG A 407 5.87 -3.83 0.90
C ARG A 407 7.25 -3.77 1.56
N HIS A 408 7.89 -2.60 1.67
CA HIS A 408 9.24 -2.45 2.22
C HIS A 408 9.26 -2.05 3.71
N ARG A 409 8.09 -1.81 4.33
CA ARG A 409 8.00 -1.31 5.72
C ARG A 409 8.58 -2.27 6.76
N TYR A 410 8.56 -3.58 6.52
CA TYR A 410 9.16 -4.56 7.44
C TYR A 410 10.66 -4.33 7.65
N VAL A 411 11.42 -4.23 6.55
CA VAL A 411 12.87 -3.99 6.58
C VAL A 411 13.17 -2.58 7.08
N ASN A 412 12.43 -1.59 6.58
CA ASN A 412 12.60 -0.20 6.97
C ASN A 412 12.42 0.01 8.48
N ARG A 413 11.41 -0.64 9.08
CA ARG A 413 11.18 -0.58 10.53
C ARG A 413 12.33 -1.17 11.32
N ARG A 414 12.96 -2.24 10.83
CA ARG A 414 14.15 -2.83 11.45
C ARG A 414 15.35 -1.88 11.39
N LEU A 415 15.51 -1.13 10.31
CA LEU A 415 16.54 -0.09 10.19
C LEU A 415 16.31 1.05 11.20
N TRP A 416 15.09 1.60 11.25
CA TRP A 416 14.71 2.63 12.22
C TRP A 416 14.89 2.18 13.67
N TYR A 417 14.52 0.94 13.99
CA TYR A 417 14.73 0.39 15.32
C TYR A 417 16.22 0.29 15.66
N SER A 418 17.04 -0.19 14.72
CA SER A 418 18.49 -0.33 14.91
C SER A 418 19.16 1.03 15.07
N TRP A 419 18.73 2.05 14.33
CA TRP A 419 19.14 3.45 14.50
C TRP A 419 18.79 3.97 15.91
N ALA A 420 17.55 3.73 16.37
CA ALA A 420 17.10 4.20 17.68
C ALA A 420 17.84 3.53 18.86
N THR A 421 18.28 2.28 18.68
CA THR A 421 19.01 1.53 19.72
C THR A 421 20.53 1.60 19.60
N ALA A 422 21.07 2.26 18.57
CA ALA A 422 22.52 2.41 18.43
C ALA A 422 23.09 3.23 19.60
N GLU A 423 24.17 2.73 20.21
CA GLU A 423 24.80 3.35 21.39
C GLU A 423 25.38 4.74 21.08
N ARG A 424 25.86 4.94 19.84
CA ARG A 424 26.22 6.25 19.27
C ARG A 424 25.58 6.41 17.90
N GLN A 425 24.55 7.24 17.81
CA GLN A 425 23.84 7.46 16.55
C GLN A 425 24.70 8.15 15.47
N ASN A 426 25.65 9.04 15.81
CA ASN A 426 26.59 9.59 14.81
C ASN A 426 27.51 8.55 14.16
N ARG A 427 27.63 7.36 14.75
CA ARG A 427 28.32 6.19 14.16
C ARG A 427 27.37 5.06 13.83
N TRP A 428 26.09 5.37 13.63
CA TRP A 428 25.15 4.34 13.19
C TRP A 428 25.61 3.81 11.82
N ASP A 429 26.05 2.56 11.84
CA ASP A 429 26.49 1.87 10.65
C ASP A 429 25.27 1.23 9.97
N HIS A 430 24.57 2.01 9.16
CA HIS A 430 23.45 1.53 8.34
C HIS A 430 23.83 0.26 7.55
N ARG A 431 25.08 0.20 7.05
CA ARG A 431 25.57 -0.94 6.28
C ARG A 431 25.84 -2.15 7.17
N GLY A 432 26.46 -1.94 8.34
CA GLY A 432 26.65 -2.97 9.36
C GLY A 432 25.34 -3.59 9.82
N VAL A 433 24.27 -2.80 9.97
CA VAL A 433 22.92 -3.32 10.25
C VAL A 433 22.39 -4.16 9.09
N LEU A 434 22.53 -3.72 7.85
CA LEU A 434 22.15 -4.54 6.69
C LEU A 434 22.98 -5.84 6.62
N GLY A 435 24.28 -5.78 6.89
CA GLY A 435 25.15 -6.96 6.96
C GLY A 435 24.73 -7.93 8.06
N SER A 436 24.33 -7.43 9.24
CA SER A 436 23.82 -8.29 10.32
C SER A 436 22.56 -9.05 9.88
N LEU A 437 21.68 -8.40 9.10
CA LEU A 437 20.48 -9.05 8.57
C LEU A 437 20.77 -10.24 7.65
N ASP A 438 21.90 -10.28 6.93
CA ASP A 438 22.25 -11.46 6.10
C ASP A 438 22.40 -12.72 6.96
N SER A 439 22.98 -12.57 8.15
CA SER A 439 23.21 -13.66 9.11
C SER A 439 22.02 -13.99 10.01
N GLU A 440 21.05 -13.08 10.15
CA GLU A 440 19.91 -13.23 11.06
C GLU A 440 18.79 -14.11 10.46
N TRP A 441 18.94 -15.44 10.50
CA TRP A 441 17.92 -16.38 9.97
C TRP A 441 16.51 -16.14 10.56
N ASN A 442 16.45 -15.78 11.85
CA ASN A 442 15.21 -15.48 12.56
C ASN A 442 14.44 -14.31 11.94
N PHE A 443 15.15 -13.32 11.38
CA PHE A 443 14.53 -12.19 10.69
C PHE A 443 13.84 -12.66 9.40
N TRP A 444 14.53 -13.44 8.57
CA TRP A 444 13.98 -13.97 7.32
C TRP A 444 12.85 -14.97 7.53
N ALA A 445 12.94 -15.82 8.54
CA ALA A 445 11.85 -16.73 8.90
C ALA A 445 10.58 -15.96 9.31
N LYS A 446 10.72 -14.90 10.11
CA LYS A 446 9.61 -13.99 10.46
C LYS A 446 9.10 -13.22 9.26
N PHE A 447 9.98 -12.82 8.33
CA PHE A 447 9.57 -12.17 7.10
C PHE A 447 8.71 -13.09 6.24
N CYS A 448 9.15 -14.35 6.02
CA CYS A 448 8.37 -15.35 5.30
C CYS A 448 7.02 -15.65 5.98
N ALA A 449 7.01 -15.83 7.30
CA ALA A 449 5.78 -16.06 8.05
C ALA A 449 4.82 -14.86 7.97
N GLY A 450 5.38 -13.65 7.99
CA GLY A 450 4.64 -12.40 7.77
C GLY A 450 4.01 -12.31 6.38
N GLN A 451 4.76 -12.68 5.35
CA GLN A 451 4.27 -12.74 3.98
C GLN A 451 3.15 -13.78 3.82
N LEU A 452 3.28 -14.93 4.48
CA LEU A 452 2.21 -15.93 4.52
C LEU A 452 0.95 -15.36 5.19
N LEU A 453 1.08 -14.63 6.30
CA LEU A 453 -0.06 -14.00 6.97
C LEU A 453 -0.74 -12.95 6.07
N GLY A 454 0.04 -12.09 5.41
CA GLY A 454 -0.49 -11.13 4.43
C GLY A 454 -1.18 -11.82 3.25
N PHE A 455 -0.61 -12.92 2.75
CA PHE A 455 -1.21 -13.75 1.71
C PHE A 455 -2.52 -14.39 2.17
N CYS A 456 -2.62 -14.89 3.40
CA CYS A 456 -3.84 -15.49 3.93
C CYS A 456 -5.04 -14.53 3.82
N CYS A 457 -4.86 -13.23 4.04
CA CYS A 457 -5.93 -12.24 3.83
C CYS A 457 -6.40 -12.19 2.36
N VAL A 458 -5.48 -12.19 1.40
CA VAL A 458 -5.79 -12.16 -0.04
C VAL A 458 -6.40 -13.49 -0.50
N ALA A 459 -5.82 -14.60 -0.05
CA ALA A 459 -6.24 -15.95 -0.38
C ALA A 459 -7.62 -16.27 0.16
N PHE A 460 -7.95 -15.78 1.37
CA PHE A 460 -9.27 -15.95 1.97
C PHE A 460 -10.34 -15.26 1.14
N SER A 461 -10.19 -13.96 0.85
CA SER A 461 -11.13 -13.22 -0.01
C SER A 461 -11.25 -13.81 -1.41
N SER A 462 -10.12 -14.19 -2.03
CA SER A 462 -10.09 -14.80 -3.37
C SER A 462 -10.70 -16.20 -3.38
N GLY A 463 -10.48 -17.00 -2.34
CA GLY A 463 -11.05 -18.33 -2.17
C GLY A 463 -12.56 -18.30 -1.97
N CYS A 464 -13.06 -17.38 -1.14
CA CYS A 464 -14.50 -17.14 -0.99
C CYS A 464 -15.13 -16.70 -2.32
N ALA A 465 -14.51 -15.75 -3.03
CA ALA A 465 -14.98 -15.31 -4.34
C ALA A 465 -14.97 -16.45 -5.38
N ALA A 466 -13.91 -17.27 -5.40
CA ALA A 466 -13.81 -18.45 -6.26
C ALA A 466 -14.90 -19.46 -5.94
N ALA A 467 -15.19 -19.72 -4.65
CA ALA A 467 -16.26 -20.64 -4.25
C ALA A 467 -17.65 -20.13 -4.63
N ILE A 468 -17.94 -18.84 -4.46
CA ILE A 468 -19.20 -18.23 -4.91
C ILE A 468 -19.31 -18.35 -6.43
N SER A 469 -18.28 -17.95 -7.18
CA SER A 469 -18.29 -18.03 -8.64
C SER A 469 -18.33 -19.46 -9.18
N TRP A 470 -17.72 -20.43 -8.48
CA TRP A 470 -17.75 -21.85 -8.83
C TRP A 470 -19.15 -22.43 -8.68
N THR A 471 -19.92 -21.91 -7.72
CA THR A 471 -21.28 -22.38 -7.42
C THR A 471 -22.36 -21.53 -8.11
N THR A 472 -21.98 -20.57 -8.97
CA THR A 472 -22.89 -19.65 -9.66
C THR A 472 -22.86 -19.82 -11.18
N PRO A 473 -23.96 -20.23 -11.83
CA PRO A 473 -24.99 -21.21 -11.45
C PRO A 473 -24.60 -22.64 -11.87
N THR A 474 -23.67 -22.79 -12.81
CA THR A 474 -23.10 -24.07 -13.23
C THR A 474 -21.90 -24.40 -12.34
N THR A 475 -21.89 -25.61 -11.77
CA THR A 475 -20.75 -26.04 -10.95
C THR A 475 -19.54 -26.29 -11.84
N GLY A 476 -18.42 -25.58 -11.59
CA GLY A 476 -17.20 -25.79 -12.36
C GLY A 476 -16.21 -24.62 -12.41
N LEU A 477 -15.10 -24.85 -13.11
CA LEU A 477 -14.03 -23.88 -13.28
C LEU A 477 -14.33 -22.96 -14.49
N GLY A 478 -15.08 -21.89 -14.25
CA GLY A 478 -15.24 -20.81 -15.23
C GLY A 478 -14.05 -19.85 -15.28
N CYS A 479 -14.03 -18.97 -16.28
CA CYS A 479 -13.03 -17.90 -16.40
C CYS A 479 -12.98 -17.00 -15.16
N ARG A 480 -14.12 -16.77 -14.48
CA ARG A 480 -14.19 -15.92 -13.28
C ARG A 480 -13.52 -16.55 -12.07
N SER A 481 -13.90 -17.78 -11.72
CA SER A 481 -13.28 -18.51 -10.62
C SER A 481 -11.80 -18.77 -10.90
N PHE A 482 -11.44 -19.09 -12.15
CA PHE A 482 -10.05 -19.18 -12.58
C PHE A 482 -9.29 -17.86 -12.41
N ASN A 483 -9.88 -16.71 -12.75
CA ASN A 483 -9.26 -15.40 -12.57
C ASN A 483 -8.91 -15.13 -11.10
N PHE A 484 -9.82 -15.44 -10.17
CA PHE A 484 -9.58 -15.27 -8.73
C PHE A 484 -8.48 -16.21 -8.22
N ILE A 485 -8.47 -17.47 -8.68
CA ILE A 485 -7.43 -18.45 -8.32
C ILE A 485 -6.07 -18.03 -8.88
N LEU A 486 -6.02 -17.63 -10.15
CA LEU A 486 -4.81 -17.16 -10.81
C LEU A 486 -4.23 -15.95 -10.08
N TYR A 487 -5.07 -14.99 -9.70
CA TYR A 487 -4.66 -13.83 -8.90
C TYR A 487 -4.06 -14.24 -7.54
N ALA A 488 -4.70 -15.17 -6.82
CA ALA A 488 -4.19 -15.66 -5.55
C ALA A 488 -2.84 -16.38 -5.71
N VAL A 489 -2.69 -17.25 -6.71
CA VAL A 489 -1.44 -17.98 -6.98
C VAL A 489 -0.31 -17.02 -7.33
N LEU A 490 -0.56 -16.03 -8.18
CA LEU A 490 0.43 -15.02 -8.52
C LEU A 490 0.79 -14.15 -7.31
N ALA A 491 -0.18 -13.76 -6.48
CA ALA A 491 0.06 -13.01 -5.24
C ALA A 491 0.95 -13.79 -4.24
N PHE A 492 0.76 -15.11 -4.14
CA PHE A 492 1.64 -15.98 -3.36
C PHE A 492 3.08 -15.97 -3.92
N ALA A 493 3.22 -16.17 -5.23
CA ALA A 493 4.52 -16.18 -5.89
C ALA A 493 5.27 -14.84 -5.73
N THR A 494 4.59 -13.71 -5.91
CA THR A 494 5.19 -12.38 -5.76
C THR A 494 5.62 -12.11 -4.33
N ALA A 495 4.86 -12.55 -3.32
CA ALA A 495 5.19 -12.35 -1.90
C ALA A 495 6.52 -12.99 -1.50
N TYR A 496 6.75 -14.24 -1.90
CA TYR A 496 8.01 -14.93 -1.60
C TYR A 496 9.17 -14.46 -2.48
N LEU A 497 8.88 -14.11 -3.74
CA LEU A 497 9.89 -13.53 -4.62
C LEU A 497 10.33 -12.15 -4.13
N HIS A 498 9.46 -11.39 -3.46
CA HIS A 498 9.81 -10.15 -2.78
C HIS A 498 10.80 -10.38 -1.63
N VAL A 499 10.59 -11.41 -0.80
CA VAL A 499 11.55 -11.81 0.25
C VAL A 499 12.90 -12.16 -0.37
N LEU A 500 12.91 -12.98 -1.43
CA LEU A 500 14.13 -13.37 -2.13
C LEU A 500 14.85 -12.15 -2.72
N CYS A 501 14.13 -11.24 -3.38
CA CYS A 501 14.71 -10.01 -3.92
C CYS A 501 15.31 -9.13 -2.83
N THR A 502 14.65 -9.05 -1.68
CA THR A 502 15.14 -8.29 -0.52
C THR A 502 16.40 -8.94 0.04
N PHE A 503 16.41 -10.26 0.26
CA PHE A 503 17.56 -11.02 0.72
C PHE A 503 18.78 -10.83 -0.19
N LEU A 504 18.60 -11.01 -1.49
CA LEU A 504 19.67 -10.81 -2.47
C LEU A 504 20.13 -9.35 -2.52
N SER A 505 19.26 -8.38 -2.26
CA SER A 505 19.63 -6.95 -2.21
C SER A 505 20.51 -6.65 -1.00
N VAL A 506 20.18 -7.21 0.17
CA VAL A 506 20.98 -7.09 1.39
C VAL A 506 22.37 -7.69 1.17
N ARG A 507 22.44 -8.93 0.68
CA ARG A 507 23.70 -9.64 0.42
C ARG A 507 24.57 -9.01 -0.66
N ALA A 508 23.95 -8.42 -1.69
CA ALA A 508 24.66 -7.67 -2.72
C ALA A 508 25.27 -6.36 -2.20
N GLY A 509 24.66 -5.76 -1.17
CA GLY A 509 25.21 -4.60 -0.46
C GLY A 509 26.54 -4.94 0.20
N GLU A 510 26.58 -6.04 0.96
CA GLU A 510 27.76 -6.49 1.71
C GLU A 510 28.98 -6.74 0.81
N ARG A 511 28.81 -7.44 -0.34
CA ARG A 511 29.92 -7.74 -1.25
C ARG A 511 30.60 -6.50 -1.84
N ARG A 512 29.86 -5.40 -2.03
CA ARG A 512 30.45 -4.15 -2.52
C ARG A 512 31.40 -3.54 -1.49
N ASP A 513 31.08 -3.70 -0.22
CA ASP A 513 31.85 -3.09 0.86
C ASP A 513 33.18 -3.82 1.07
N THR A 514 33.20 -5.16 1.01
CA THR A 514 34.45 -5.93 1.09
C THR A 514 35.43 -5.58 -0.02
N ALA A 515 34.93 -5.36 -1.25
CA ALA A 515 35.75 -4.97 -2.39
C ALA A 515 36.32 -3.55 -2.25
N THR A 516 35.58 -2.63 -1.60
CA THR A 516 36.04 -1.23 -1.43
C THR A 516 37.05 -1.11 -0.28
N ALA A 517 36.98 -1.97 0.74
CA ALA A 517 37.90 -1.94 1.87
C ALA A 517 39.32 -2.44 1.55
N THR A 518 39.50 -3.18 0.45
CA THR A 518 40.80 -3.72 0.03
C THR A 518 41.61 -2.78 -0.86
N ASP A 519 40.97 -1.76 -1.43
CA ASP A 519 41.62 -0.76 -2.26
C ASP A 519 41.96 0.49 -1.43
N THR A 520 43.24 0.86 -1.42
CA THR A 520 43.85 1.99 -0.71
C THR A 520 42.99 3.28 -0.67
N PRO A 521 42.93 4.02 0.46
CA PRO A 521 42.03 5.17 0.70
C PRO A 521 42.30 6.46 -0.10
N ALA A 522 42.90 6.37 -1.28
CA ALA A 522 43.23 7.54 -2.08
C ALA A 522 42.07 7.95 -3.02
N SER A 523 41.34 8.98 -2.60
CA SER A 523 40.41 9.82 -3.37
C SER A 523 38.91 9.41 -3.39
N PRO A 524 38.06 10.08 -2.58
CA PRO A 524 36.61 9.86 -2.53
C PRO A 524 35.82 10.47 -3.71
N SER A 525 36.46 10.89 -4.81
CA SER A 525 35.79 11.71 -5.83
C SER A 525 35.19 10.94 -7.03
N ASN A 526 35.40 9.64 -7.15
CA ASN A 526 34.82 8.86 -8.26
C ASN A 526 33.93 7.72 -7.77
N ASN A 527 32.64 8.04 -7.58
CA ASN A 527 31.55 7.11 -7.30
C ASN A 527 31.25 6.17 -8.50
N SER A 528 32.23 5.37 -8.93
CA SER A 528 31.99 4.31 -9.91
C SER A 528 31.10 3.23 -9.27
N ARG A 529 29.78 3.36 -9.46
CA ARG A 529 28.78 2.42 -8.95
C ARG A 529 29.05 1.03 -9.54
N ILE A 530 29.54 0.10 -8.72
CA ILE A 530 29.66 -1.32 -9.09
C ILE A 530 28.26 -1.83 -9.47
N PRO A 531 28.07 -2.41 -10.67
CA PRO A 531 26.77 -2.91 -11.09
C PRO A 531 26.26 -3.98 -10.12
N PRO A 532 24.94 -4.06 -9.86
CA PRO A 532 24.39 -5.14 -9.05
C PRO A 532 24.67 -6.50 -9.71
N PRO A 533 24.79 -7.58 -8.92
CA PRO A 533 25.06 -8.90 -9.47
C PRO A 533 23.92 -9.37 -10.39
N LEU A 534 24.25 -10.13 -11.43
CA LEU A 534 23.30 -10.55 -12.48
C LEU A 534 22.05 -11.26 -11.92
N HIS A 535 22.21 -12.13 -10.92
CA HIS A 535 21.10 -12.86 -10.31
C HIS A 535 20.08 -11.92 -9.62
N LEU A 536 20.52 -10.82 -9.01
CA LEU A 536 19.63 -9.83 -8.41
C LEU A 536 18.85 -9.07 -9.48
N ILE A 537 19.50 -8.74 -10.60
CA ILE A 537 18.83 -8.11 -11.76
C ILE A 537 17.74 -9.03 -12.31
N ILE A 538 18.06 -10.32 -12.51
CA ILE A 538 17.10 -11.33 -12.99
C ILE A 538 15.95 -11.49 -12.00
N ALA A 539 16.23 -11.66 -10.71
CA ALA A 539 15.20 -11.83 -9.68
C ALA A 539 14.25 -10.62 -9.63
N ARG A 540 14.80 -9.39 -9.67
CA ARG A 540 14.00 -8.16 -9.72
C ARG A 540 13.17 -8.04 -11.01
N PHE A 541 13.73 -8.45 -12.16
CA PHE A 541 12.99 -8.46 -13.41
C PHE A 541 11.81 -9.43 -13.37
N VAL A 542 12.04 -10.68 -12.92
CA VAL A 542 10.98 -11.69 -12.76
C VAL A 542 9.93 -11.21 -11.75
N TYR A 543 10.36 -10.61 -10.64
CA TYR A 543 9.46 -10.01 -9.65
C TYR A 543 8.54 -8.97 -10.27
N TRP A 544 9.10 -7.94 -10.91
CA TRP A 544 8.30 -6.88 -11.50
C TRP A 544 7.42 -7.37 -12.66
N LEU A 545 7.86 -8.37 -13.42
CA LEU A 545 7.04 -9.01 -14.44
C LEU A 545 5.83 -9.71 -13.82
N LEU A 546 6.00 -10.47 -12.74
CA LEU A 546 4.91 -11.14 -12.04
C LEU A 546 3.98 -10.15 -11.34
N VAL A 547 4.51 -9.10 -10.71
CA VAL A 547 3.71 -8.01 -10.12
C VAL A 547 2.84 -7.33 -11.18
N LEU A 548 3.42 -6.95 -12.32
CA LEU A 548 2.67 -6.36 -13.42
C LEU A 548 1.61 -7.32 -13.96
N THR A 549 1.97 -8.59 -14.15
CA THR A 549 1.04 -9.62 -14.65
C THR A 549 -0.12 -9.81 -13.68
N ASN A 550 0.15 -9.89 -12.37
CA ASN A 550 -0.88 -10.08 -11.36
C ASN A 550 -1.83 -8.87 -11.26
N ALA A 551 -1.28 -7.65 -11.32
CA ALA A 551 -2.09 -6.42 -11.40
C ALA A 551 -2.97 -6.40 -12.66
N LEU A 552 -2.44 -6.87 -13.80
CA LEU A 552 -3.21 -7.00 -15.04
C LEU A 552 -4.30 -8.08 -14.96
N VAL A 553 -4.07 -9.22 -14.31
CA VAL A 553 -5.10 -10.24 -14.05
C VAL A 553 -6.28 -9.61 -13.31
N MET A 554 -6.01 -8.76 -12.32
CA MET A 554 -7.06 -8.03 -11.62
C MET A 554 -7.80 -7.05 -12.53
N VAL A 555 -7.08 -6.10 -13.14
CA VAL A 555 -7.67 -5.03 -13.96
C VAL A 555 -8.38 -5.57 -15.21
N LEU A 556 -7.76 -6.49 -15.93
CA LEU A 556 -8.35 -7.12 -17.12
C LEU A 556 -9.48 -8.07 -16.72
N GLY A 557 -9.37 -8.79 -15.61
CA GLY A 557 -10.46 -9.61 -15.08
C GLY A 557 -11.70 -8.76 -14.77
N THR A 558 -11.53 -7.63 -14.10
CA THR A 558 -12.60 -6.64 -13.88
C THR A 558 -13.16 -6.13 -15.20
N LEU A 559 -12.31 -5.74 -16.14
CA LEU A 559 -12.75 -5.24 -17.44
C LEU A 559 -13.54 -6.30 -18.21
N PHE A 560 -13.07 -7.55 -18.25
CA PHE A 560 -13.74 -8.66 -18.92
C PHE A 560 -15.07 -9.02 -18.24
N HIS A 561 -15.15 -8.91 -16.92
CA HIS A 561 -16.42 -9.03 -16.22
C HIS A 561 -17.41 -7.96 -16.66
N LEU A 562 -16.96 -6.71 -16.66
CA LEU A 562 -17.79 -5.58 -16.99
C LEU A 562 -18.23 -5.60 -18.46
N VAL A 563 -17.31 -5.89 -19.41
CA VAL A 563 -17.59 -6.09 -20.86
C VAL A 563 -18.62 -7.19 -21.10
N GLY A 564 -18.70 -8.16 -20.18
CA GLY A 564 -19.52 -9.35 -20.36
C GLY A 564 -18.80 -10.47 -21.09
N VAL A 565 -17.47 -10.38 -21.29
CA VAL A 565 -16.66 -11.47 -21.88
C VAL A 565 -16.86 -12.76 -21.08
N PHE A 566 -16.94 -12.66 -19.75
CA PHE A 566 -17.18 -13.80 -18.87
C PHE A 566 -18.62 -14.34 -18.91
N ARG A 567 -19.55 -13.70 -19.64
CA ARG A 567 -20.92 -14.23 -19.87
C ARG A 567 -21.00 -15.12 -21.11
N THR A 568 -19.91 -15.30 -21.83
CA THR A 568 -19.85 -16.25 -22.96
C THR A 568 -19.82 -17.68 -22.42
N CYS A 569 -20.51 -18.61 -23.08
CA CYS A 569 -20.55 -20.01 -22.61
C CYS A 569 -19.17 -20.68 -22.57
N TRP A 570 -18.24 -20.25 -23.42
CA TRP A 570 -16.85 -20.70 -23.33
C TRP A 570 -16.20 -20.35 -21.99
N CYS A 571 -16.53 -19.18 -21.43
CA CYS A 571 -16.02 -18.73 -20.14
C CYS A 571 -16.83 -19.17 -18.93
N GLU A 572 -18.01 -19.77 -19.10
CA GLU A 572 -18.76 -20.33 -17.98
C GLU A 572 -18.05 -21.55 -17.39
N ASN A 573 -17.39 -22.35 -18.24
CA ASN A 573 -16.58 -23.46 -17.78
C ASN A 573 -15.50 -23.80 -18.81
N LEU A 574 -14.25 -23.72 -18.38
CA LEU A 574 -13.07 -23.95 -19.21
C LEU A 574 -12.85 -25.44 -19.53
N THR A 575 -13.50 -26.36 -18.79
CA THR A 575 -13.28 -27.80 -18.92
C THR A 575 -14.44 -28.54 -19.61
N TRP A 576 -15.37 -27.84 -20.26
CA TRP A 576 -16.49 -28.46 -20.96
C TRP A 576 -16.07 -29.15 -22.27
N ASN A 577 -16.61 -30.35 -22.46
CA ASN A 577 -16.63 -31.02 -23.75
C ASN A 577 -17.93 -30.69 -24.50
N ASP A 578 -18.00 -30.97 -25.81
CA ASP A 578 -19.20 -30.68 -26.61
C ASP A 578 -20.44 -31.44 -26.11
N ALA A 579 -20.27 -32.54 -25.35
CA ALA A 579 -21.35 -33.31 -24.75
C ALA A 579 -21.85 -32.75 -23.40
N THR A 580 -21.17 -31.76 -22.82
CA THR A 580 -21.55 -31.24 -21.50
C THR A 580 -22.85 -30.47 -21.60
N VAL A 581 -23.79 -30.82 -20.72
CA VAL A 581 -25.10 -30.16 -20.62
C VAL A 581 -24.94 -28.87 -19.83
N ILE A 582 -25.40 -27.76 -20.41
CA ILE A 582 -25.33 -26.41 -19.85
C ILE A 582 -26.75 -25.90 -19.56
N GLU A 583 -26.89 -25.18 -18.45
CA GLU A 583 -28.13 -24.53 -18.05
C GLU A 583 -28.15 -23.11 -18.63
N LEU A 584 -29.16 -22.82 -19.45
CA LEU A 584 -29.22 -21.59 -20.26
C LEU A 584 -30.05 -20.48 -19.62
N ASN A 585 -30.92 -20.81 -18.66
CA ASN A 585 -31.79 -19.85 -18.00
C ASN A 585 -31.27 -19.38 -16.64
N SER A 586 -31.77 -18.25 -16.18
CA SER A 586 -31.54 -17.74 -14.83
C SER A 586 -32.63 -18.21 -13.86
N LYS A 587 -32.33 -18.17 -12.55
CA LYS A 587 -33.31 -18.39 -11.46
C LYS A 587 -33.97 -19.79 -11.45
N THR A 588 -33.17 -20.84 -11.60
CA THR A 588 -33.64 -22.22 -11.43
C THR A 588 -33.69 -22.61 -9.96
N ALA A 589 -34.46 -23.66 -9.62
CA ALA A 589 -34.54 -24.14 -8.24
C ALA A 589 -33.16 -24.51 -7.68
N GLN A 590 -32.28 -25.06 -8.53
CA GLN A 590 -30.90 -25.36 -8.16
C GLN A 590 -30.07 -24.08 -7.92
N ALA A 591 -30.22 -23.05 -8.76
CA ALA A 591 -29.52 -21.78 -8.55
C ALA A 591 -29.95 -21.09 -7.23
N VAL A 592 -31.25 -21.13 -6.89
CA VAL A 592 -31.76 -20.59 -5.62
C VAL A 592 -31.23 -21.36 -4.42
N GLU A 593 -31.21 -22.70 -4.49
CA GLU A 593 -30.68 -23.54 -3.43
C GLU A 593 -29.16 -23.33 -3.25
N ASN A 594 -28.41 -23.26 -4.35
CA ASN A 594 -26.98 -22.93 -4.33
C ASN A 594 -26.72 -21.53 -3.74
N ALA A 595 -27.55 -20.55 -4.08
CA ALA A 595 -27.46 -19.21 -3.53
C ALA A 595 -27.64 -19.19 -2.01
N ARG A 596 -28.65 -19.93 -1.52
CA ARG A 596 -28.93 -20.07 -0.10
C ARG A 596 -27.81 -20.80 0.64
N ARG A 597 -27.36 -21.92 0.10
CA ARG A 597 -26.43 -22.84 0.77
C ARG A 597 -24.98 -22.35 0.70
N TYR A 598 -24.56 -21.82 -0.44
CA TYR A 598 -23.17 -21.50 -0.72
C TYR A 598 -22.91 -20.01 -0.87
N TRP A 599 -23.66 -19.27 -1.67
CA TRP A 599 -23.30 -17.87 -1.97
C TRP A 599 -23.40 -16.99 -0.74
N LEU A 600 -24.57 -16.99 -0.09
CA LEU A 600 -24.82 -16.15 1.08
C LEU A 600 -23.94 -16.58 2.25
N SER A 601 -23.84 -17.88 2.54
CA SER A 601 -23.01 -18.38 3.63
C SER A 601 -21.52 -18.03 3.42
N THR A 602 -21.00 -18.25 2.22
CA THR A 602 -19.60 -17.93 1.89
C THR A 602 -19.35 -16.42 1.93
N ALA A 603 -20.31 -15.60 1.46
CA ALA A 603 -20.20 -14.15 1.56
C ALA A 603 -20.21 -13.66 3.01
N TYR A 604 -21.07 -14.21 3.88
CA TYR A 604 -21.05 -13.89 5.30
C TYR A 604 -19.72 -14.21 5.96
N VAL A 605 -19.15 -15.38 5.65
CA VAL A 605 -17.82 -15.77 6.14
C VAL A 605 -16.74 -14.85 5.59
N GLY A 606 -16.77 -14.56 4.28
CA GLY A 606 -15.83 -13.67 3.60
C GLY A 606 -15.83 -12.26 4.18
N PHE A 607 -16.98 -11.59 4.19
CA PHE A 607 -17.11 -10.25 4.76
C PHE A 607 -16.87 -10.25 6.27
N GLY A 608 -17.37 -11.25 7.01
CA GLY A 608 -17.16 -11.36 8.45
C GLY A 608 -15.66 -11.43 8.82
N GLY A 609 -14.89 -12.24 8.09
CA GLY A 609 -13.44 -12.31 8.28
C GLY A 609 -12.72 -11.00 7.98
N VAL A 610 -13.10 -10.31 6.90
CA VAL A 610 -12.54 -9.00 6.52
C VAL A 610 -12.86 -7.93 7.58
N TRP A 611 -14.11 -7.87 8.04
CA TRP A 611 -14.55 -6.94 9.06
C TRP A 611 -13.85 -7.20 10.39
N LEU A 612 -13.62 -8.46 10.76
CA LEU A 612 -12.86 -8.82 11.96
C LEU A 612 -11.40 -8.37 11.86
N ALA A 613 -10.76 -8.53 10.69
CA ALA A 613 -9.40 -8.04 10.46
C ALA A 613 -9.32 -6.50 10.57
N CYS A 614 -10.29 -5.79 9.99
CA CYS A 614 -10.38 -4.34 10.08
C CYS A 614 -10.62 -3.87 11.52
N LEU A 615 -11.55 -4.50 12.24
CA LEU A 615 -11.82 -4.21 13.65
C LEU A 615 -10.57 -4.40 14.50
N THR A 616 -9.81 -5.47 14.26
CA THR A 616 -8.56 -5.74 14.96
C THR A 616 -7.54 -4.62 14.74
N ALA A 617 -7.36 -4.15 13.50
CA ALA A 617 -6.49 -3.01 13.20
C ALA A 617 -6.94 -1.71 13.88
N ILE A 618 -8.25 -1.45 13.91
CA ILE A 618 -8.84 -0.28 14.60
C ILE A 618 -8.61 -0.36 16.12
N LEU A 619 -8.77 -1.54 16.72
CA LEU A 619 -8.51 -1.75 18.15
C LEU A 619 -7.04 -1.49 18.51
N PHE A 620 -6.09 -2.00 17.70
CA PHE A 620 -4.68 -1.68 17.88
C PHE A 620 -4.41 -0.18 17.77
N ARG A 621 -5.02 0.50 16.78
CA ARG A 621 -4.89 1.96 16.66
C ARG A 621 -5.43 2.68 17.89
N GLY A 622 -6.60 2.29 18.40
CA GLY A 622 -7.18 2.86 19.62
C GLY A 622 -6.27 2.71 20.83
N PHE A 623 -5.69 1.51 21.00
CA PHE A 623 -4.69 1.26 22.05
C PHE A 623 -3.43 2.12 21.91
N ILE A 624 -2.96 2.31 20.68
CA ILE A 624 -1.82 3.17 20.42
C ILE A 624 -2.15 4.63 20.75
N VAL A 625 -3.29 5.16 20.30
CA VAL A 625 -3.70 6.55 20.57
C VAL A 625 -3.81 6.81 22.06
N GLN A 626 -4.44 5.92 22.83
CA GLN A 626 -4.51 6.05 24.29
C GLN A 626 -3.11 6.12 24.94
N SER A 627 -2.14 5.40 24.38
CA SER A 627 -0.76 5.44 24.89
C SER A 627 -0.02 6.72 24.47
N LEU A 628 -0.34 7.30 23.30
CA LEU A 628 0.15 8.61 22.87
C LEU A 628 -0.40 9.73 23.77
N ASP A 629 -1.70 9.72 24.04
CA ASP A 629 -2.36 10.75 24.84
C ASP A 629 -1.79 10.76 26.27
N LYS A 630 -1.65 9.58 26.90
CA LYS A 630 -0.98 9.46 28.22
C LYS A 630 0.42 10.07 28.27
N TRP A 631 1.19 9.92 27.18
CA TRP A 631 2.53 10.50 27.11
C TRP A 631 2.47 12.02 26.99
N VAL A 632 1.53 12.57 26.19
CA VAL A 632 1.32 14.01 26.07
C VAL A 632 0.90 14.61 27.42
N ASP A 633 -0.09 14.01 28.07
CA ASP A 633 -0.59 14.47 29.37
C ASP A 633 0.52 14.47 30.42
N SER A 634 1.33 13.40 30.49
CA SER A 634 2.46 13.33 31.43
C SER A 634 3.53 14.40 31.21
N ARG A 635 3.66 14.91 29.98
CA ARG A 635 4.61 15.99 29.66
C ARG A 635 4.03 17.36 29.96
N GLU A 636 2.72 17.54 29.81
CA GLU A 636 2.05 18.77 30.21
C GLU A 636 2.10 18.93 31.74
N GLU A 637 1.90 17.84 32.50
CA GLU A 637 2.05 17.83 33.97
C GLU A 637 3.50 18.09 34.45
N GLU A 638 4.52 17.78 33.64
CA GLU A 638 5.93 18.09 33.96
C GLU A 638 6.29 19.56 33.64
N ASP A 639 5.55 20.20 32.73
CA ASP A 639 5.77 21.58 32.29
C ASP A 639 5.04 22.61 33.20
N GLU A 640 3.98 22.20 33.90
CA GLU A 640 3.22 22.95 34.93
C GLU A 640 3.92 22.99 36.31
#